data_AF-A0A9W8DCI5-F1
#
_entry.id   AF-A0A9W8DCI5-F1
#
_cell.length_a   1.000
_cell.length_b   1.000
_cell.length_c   1.000
_cell.angle_alpha   90.00
_cell.angle_beta   90.00
_cell.angle_gamma   90.00
#
_symmetry.space_group_name_H-M   'P 1'
#
loop_
_entity.id
_entity.type
_entity.pdbx_description
1 polymer ?
#
loop_
_entity_poly.entity_id
_entity_poly.type
_entity_poly.pdbx_seq_one_letter_code
_entity_poly.pdbx_strand_id
1 'polypeptide(L)'
;MTVLSVLAGAGWLLGLAFVVFSLACGLYVISEWVEEYPRQTRQLIQYAVWAVDAVHVLALLDGLSVWRICVSAAANHAYALNLEQFPLVSLGSATFLGSCVLAVGTHFMWFFYFIRHLSFPFDQVCTFMFFGVWLVPLALFVSLTPMDSELPSAQHVEASKSLVPQSGGDGETPTRRFHTSVDKLVDRADPDITNIYAALLEGQKTRPDAEVLGKREVLGTVSEEKQVQHKVNGKMETVTKNWSYFKLGPYTWMTYNDIVETTTQLGAGLRKLGVEPKGRVAIYAPTSREWQLCAFGAFSQSMQVVTAYDTLGESGLLHAMNQAKVEVAFLKADQMPILARIMGEIETVKHVMYFQDAYGMPDGCAEAIEKVKAKFSVHTMDEVCALGKANPIDRVIPDAQDLALVMYTSGSTGKPKGVLIGHQGVMAVAGGIHKFIAPFIDYKHDIILSYLPLSHVLAFFVDTYCMQSGIRIGYGTPRTLTDESVRECQGDIKELRPMVMMGVPQVWNTIRAGMLKQVNKSSWLVRKLFYNAVELKNALRSHNLPHNFMDNIVFKKTRDATGGRLKFVITGGAPINRNVQRLMNAALCPMIQGFGMTEASGLLSVQLPDDPTFNNVGAPCPSVEMKLVDVPEAKYFAKNGKGEIWVRGPSVFKGYLDNDELTRETITEDGWLKTGDIGEWTPQGQLSIIDRKKNLIKLASGEYIALEALESTYKNSLYIHNICVFADSRMSQPCAIVNIDENQIAQMADNAGIHYNNPSEIASDKAFIHAVLADLQHVAKQNGLSKQETLAAIQIDDTLWAPENNMLTPAQKLKRTDIRERNQEKLDQMYNQMGLE
;
A
#
# COMPACT_ATOMS: atom_id res chain seq x y z
N MET A 1 34.37 21.95 56.13
CA MET A 1 33.72 21.64 54.84
C MET A 1 34.40 20.41 54.25
N THR A 2 33.66 19.33 54.02
CA THR A 2 34.17 18.07 53.45
C THR A 2 34.43 18.24 51.95
N VAL A 3 35.36 17.47 51.36
CA VAL A 3 35.63 17.47 49.91
C VAL A 3 34.34 17.34 49.07
N LEU A 4 33.36 16.59 49.57
CA LEU A 4 32.01 16.46 49.01
C LEU A 4 31.21 17.77 48.93
N SER A 5 31.34 18.66 49.92
CA SER A 5 30.69 19.99 49.91
C SER A 5 31.30 20.94 48.88
N VAL A 6 32.60 20.81 48.61
CA VAL A 6 33.30 21.57 47.56
C VAL A 6 32.95 21.04 46.17
N LEU A 7 32.89 19.71 46.00
CA LEU A 7 32.44 19.07 44.76
C LEU A 7 30.96 19.37 44.45
N ALA A 8 30.11 19.42 45.48
CA ALA A 8 28.72 19.84 45.32
C ALA A 8 28.61 21.32 44.89
N GLY A 9 29.40 22.21 45.49
CA GLY A 9 29.46 23.62 45.06
C GLY A 9 29.97 23.79 43.62
N ALA A 10 30.99 23.01 43.22
CA ALA A 10 31.50 23.00 41.85
C ALA A 10 30.48 22.44 40.84
N GLY A 11 29.72 21.40 41.21
CA GLY A 11 28.64 20.85 40.41
C GLY A 11 27.48 21.84 40.21
N TRP A 12 27.15 22.63 41.24
CA TRP A 12 26.16 23.71 41.15
C TRP A 12 26.60 24.83 40.20
N LEU A 13 27.87 25.24 40.25
CA LEU A 13 28.42 26.26 39.35
C LEU A 13 28.49 25.78 37.89
N LEU A 14 28.85 24.52 37.66
CA LEU A 14 28.85 23.91 36.33
C LEU A 14 27.43 23.75 35.76
N GLY A 15 26.46 23.34 36.59
CA GLY A 15 25.05 23.28 36.21
C GLY A 15 24.46 24.65 35.88
N LEU A 16 24.80 25.68 36.68
CA LEU A 16 24.41 27.07 36.42
C LEU A 16 25.03 27.60 35.11
N ALA A 17 26.32 27.36 34.90
CA ALA A 17 27.03 27.74 33.68
C ALA A 17 26.42 27.06 32.44
N PHE A 18 26.05 25.78 32.55
CA PHE A 18 25.40 25.02 31.48
C PHE A 18 23.98 25.54 31.16
N VAL A 19 23.19 25.90 32.17
CA VAL A 19 21.85 26.51 32.00
C VAL A 19 21.96 27.90 31.37
N VAL A 20 22.89 28.74 31.83
CA VAL A 20 23.12 30.08 31.28
C VAL A 20 23.63 30.00 29.83
N PHE A 21 24.54 29.06 29.53
CA PHE A 21 25.05 28.85 28.18
C PHE A 21 23.97 28.29 27.25
N SER A 22 23.11 27.39 27.74
CA SER A 22 21.96 26.87 26.97
C SER A 22 20.88 27.93 26.70
N LEU A 23 20.63 28.82 27.66
CA LEU A 23 19.76 29.99 27.48
C LEU A 23 20.36 31.00 26.49
N ALA A 24 21.67 31.24 26.55
CA ALA A 24 22.36 32.14 25.63
C ALA A 24 22.40 31.57 24.20
N CYS A 25 22.67 30.27 24.02
CA CYS A 25 22.59 29.61 22.72
C CYS A 25 21.15 29.56 22.19
N GLY A 26 20.16 29.27 23.06
CA GLY A 26 18.75 29.30 22.68
C GLY A 26 18.30 30.69 22.23
N LEU A 27 18.66 31.74 22.96
CA LEU A 27 18.33 33.13 22.60
C LEU A 27 19.08 33.62 21.36
N TYR A 28 20.35 33.23 21.18
CA TYR A 28 21.14 33.54 19.98
C TYR A 28 20.55 32.88 18.72
N VAL A 29 20.17 31.59 18.81
CA VAL A 29 19.54 30.85 17.71
C VAL A 29 18.13 31.36 17.41
N ILE A 30 17.32 31.67 18.44
CA ILE A 30 16.02 32.34 18.29
C ILE A 30 16.19 33.70 17.58
N SER A 31 17.28 34.41 17.84
CA SER A 31 17.52 35.73 17.25
C SER A 31 17.94 35.71 15.79
N GLU A 32 18.74 34.72 15.35
CA GLU A 32 19.06 34.54 13.92
C GLU A 32 17.84 34.03 13.11
N TRP A 33 16.92 33.27 13.74
CA TRP A 33 15.83 32.60 13.04
C TRP A 33 14.54 33.41 12.86
N VAL A 34 14.30 34.42 13.70
CA VAL A 34 13.14 35.31 13.53
C VAL A 34 13.32 36.26 12.33
N GLU A 35 14.53 36.38 11.77
CA GLU A 35 14.79 37.13 10.53
C GLU A 35 14.21 36.43 9.28
N GLU A 36 14.05 35.10 9.27
CA GLU A 36 13.68 34.36 8.05
C GLU A 36 12.16 34.17 7.82
N TYR A 37 11.32 34.13 8.86
CA TYR A 37 9.85 33.93 8.73
C TYR A 37 9.02 34.82 9.69
N PRO A 38 8.74 36.08 9.32
CA PRO A 38 8.42 37.11 10.32
C PRO A 38 6.99 37.10 10.89
N ARG A 39 5.96 36.65 10.16
CA ARG A 39 4.57 36.98 10.51
C ARG A 39 3.79 35.86 11.22
N GLN A 40 3.92 34.62 10.73
CA GLN A 40 3.18 33.46 11.28
C GLN A 40 3.80 32.96 12.60
N THR A 41 5.13 32.95 12.69
CA THR A 41 5.87 32.57 13.90
C THR A 41 5.54 33.49 15.07
N ARG A 42 5.39 34.80 14.85
CA ARG A 42 5.00 35.77 15.89
C ARG A 42 3.59 35.52 16.40
N GLN A 43 2.65 35.24 15.50
CA GLN A 43 1.26 34.93 15.87
C GLN A 43 1.20 33.66 16.71
N LEU A 44 1.95 32.61 16.34
CA LEU A 44 1.99 31.36 17.09
C LEU A 44 2.55 31.54 18.52
N ILE A 45 3.65 32.31 18.67
CA ILE A 45 4.23 32.60 19.97
C ILE A 45 3.27 33.44 20.81
N GLN A 46 2.60 34.43 20.21
CA GLN A 46 1.60 35.26 20.89
C GLN A 46 0.42 34.42 21.41
N TYR A 47 -0.10 33.49 20.61
CA TYR A 47 -1.16 32.57 21.04
C TYR A 47 -0.69 31.62 22.15
N ALA A 48 0.55 31.12 22.11
CA ALA A 48 1.11 30.28 23.16
C ALA A 48 1.25 31.03 24.49
N VAL A 49 1.69 32.29 24.46
CA VAL A 49 1.77 33.16 25.65
C VAL A 49 0.38 33.39 26.25
N TRP A 50 -0.62 33.67 25.41
CA TRP A 50 -2.01 33.84 25.87
C TRP A 50 -2.60 32.56 26.45
N ALA A 51 -2.28 31.40 25.88
CA ALA A 51 -2.73 30.11 26.42
C ALA A 51 -2.11 29.83 27.81
N VAL A 52 -0.82 30.16 27.99
CA VAL A 52 -0.14 30.06 29.28
C VAL A 52 -0.76 31.03 30.31
N ASP A 53 -1.08 32.25 29.92
CA ASP A 53 -1.76 33.21 30.80
C ASP A 53 -3.19 32.76 31.17
N ALA A 54 -3.92 32.15 30.24
CA ALA A 54 -5.24 31.57 30.53
C ALA A 54 -5.13 30.42 31.54
N VAL A 55 -4.10 29.57 31.44
CA VAL A 55 -3.80 28.52 32.43
C VAL A 55 -3.49 29.13 33.80
N HIS A 56 -2.72 30.22 33.87
CA HIS A 56 -2.46 30.92 35.13
C HIS A 56 -3.73 31.50 35.77
N VAL A 57 -4.68 31.99 34.98
CA VAL A 57 -5.98 32.48 35.48
C VAL A 57 -6.85 31.34 36.00
N LEU A 58 -6.88 30.19 35.31
CA LEU A 58 -7.57 29.00 35.81
C LEU A 58 -6.97 28.51 37.14
N ALA A 59 -5.67 28.68 37.30
CA ALA A 59 -4.95 28.36 38.54
C ALA A 59 -5.42 29.20 39.76
N LEU A 60 -6.04 30.38 39.56
CA LEU A 60 -6.67 31.15 40.66
C LEU A 60 -7.82 30.39 41.32
N LEU A 61 -8.54 29.57 40.55
CA LEU A 61 -9.68 28.79 41.04
C LEU A 61 -9.24 27.63 41.96
N ASP A 62 -7.96 27.23 41.89
CA ASP A 62 -7.34 26.21 42.74
C ASP A 62 -6.62 26.80 43.97
N GLY A 63 -6.90 28.06 44.33
CA GLY A 63 -6.44 28.66 45.59
C GLY A 63 -5.00 29.18 45.57
N LEU A 64 -4.42 29.36 44.39
CA LEU A 64 -3.10 29.97 44.20
C LEU A 64 -3.07 31.46 44.55
N SER A 65 -1.89 31.96 44.98
CA SER A 65 -1.80 33.37 45.42
C SER A 65 -1.98 34.33 44.23
N VAL A 66 -3.01 35.18 44.33
CA VAL A 66 -3.36 36.21 43.33
C VAL A 66 -2.14 37.03 42.90
N TRP A 67 -1.30 37.43 43.86
CA TRP A 67 -0.11 38.23 43.59
C TRP A 67 0.90 37.57 42.64
N ARG A 68 1.18 36.27 42.81
CA ARG A 68 2.14 35.55 41.94
C ARG A 68 1.61 35.37 40.52
N ILE A 69 0.30 35.17 40.39
CA ILE A 69 -0.36 35.07 39.09
C ILE A 69 -0.37 36.42 38.38
N CYS A 70 -0.65 37.51 39.10
CA CYS A 70 -0.55 38.87 38.55
C CYS A 70 0.88 39.21 38.08
N VAL A 71 1.90 38.83 38.86
CA VAL A 71 3.32 39.03 38.48
C VAL A 71 3.69 38.18 37.25
N SER A 72 3.24 36.93 37.19
CA SER A 72 3.47 36.03 36.06
C SER A 72 2.82 36.54 34.78
N ALA A 73 1.56 36.96 34.85
CA ALA A 73 0.83 37.54 33.72
C ALA A 73 1.45 38.86 33.25
N ALA A 74 1.92 39.70 34.18
CA ALA A 74 2.62 40.94 33.83
C ALA A 74 3.97 40.68 33.11
N ALA A 75 4.73 39.67 33.54
CA ALA A 75 5.97 39.27 32.89
C ALA A 75 5.74 38.68 31.49
N ASN A 76 4.72 37.83 31.34
CA ASN A 76 4.33 37.25 30.06
C ASN A 76 3.78 38.30 29.07
N HIS A 77 3.01 39.27 29.57
CA HIS A 77 2.51 40.38 28.77
C HIS A 77 3.66 41.30 28.29
N ALA A 78 4.63 41.60 29.16
CA ALA A 78 5.83 42.36 28.78
C ALA A 78 6.66 41.63 27.71
N TYR A 79 6.68 40.29 27.73
CA TYR A 79 7.30 39.48 26.69
C TYR A 79 6.52 39.54 25.37
N ALA A 80 5.19 39.43 25.41
CA ALA A 80 4.33 39.53 24.22
C ALA A 80 4.46 40.89 23.51
N LEU A 81 4.53 42.00 24.25
CA LEU A 81 4.71 43.35 23.69
C LEU A 81 6.05 43.52 22.95
N ASN A 82 7.12 42.89 23.43
CA ASN A 82 8.43 42.94 22.78
C ASN A 82 8.46 42.13 21.47
N LEU A 83 7.63 41.09 21.34
CA LEU A 83 7.50 40.29 20.12
C LEU A 83 6.74 41.03 19.00
N GLU A 84 5.82 41.95 19.34
CA GLU A 84 5.13 42.79 18.36
C GLU A 84 6.07 43.78 17.65
N GLN A 85 7.11 44.23 18.35
CA GLN A 85 8.09 45.21 17.85
C GLN A 85 9.35 44.58 17.24
N PHE A 86 9.51 43.25 17.30
CA PHE A 86 10.63 42.54 16.65
C PHE A 86 10.54 42.69 15.11
N PRO A 87 11.63 42.85 14.32
CA PRO A 87 13.05 42.85 14.67
C PRO A 87 13.58 44.25 15.08
N LEU A 88 12.71 45.25 15.28
CA LEU A 88 13.11 46.62 15.57
C LEU A 88 13.68 46.79 17.00
N VAL A 89 13.61 45.75 17.83
CA VAL A 89 14.19 45.71 19.18
C VAL A 89 15.62 45.17 19.10
N SER A 90 16.59 46.02 19.41
CA SER A 90 17.99 45.59 19.53
C SER A 90 18.14 44.52 20.63
N LEU A 91 18.80 43.40 20.31
CA LEU A 91 19.05 42.30 21.25
C LEU A 91 19.93 42.71 22.44
N GLY A 92 20.70 43.79 22.30
CA GLY A 92 21.47 44.40 23.38
C GLY A 92 20.68 45.45 24.17
N SER A 93 19.42 45.72 23.82
CA SER A 93 18.62 46.75 24.50
C SER A 93 18.28 46.34 25.92
N ALA A 94 18.27 47.32 26.82
CA ALA A 94 17.86 47.12 28.21
C ALA A 94 16.43 46.57 28.32
N THR A 95 15.56 46.88 27.35
CA THR A 95 14.17 46.42 27.29
C THR A 95 14.08 44.92 27.01
N PHE A 96 14.87 44.41 26.05
CA PHE A 96 14.95 42.99 25.74
C PHE A 96 15.63 42.19 26.86
N LEU A 97 16.76 42.69 27.35
CA LEU A 97 17.45 42.07 28.50
C LEU A 97 16.56 42.04 29.75
N GLY A 98 15.80 43.11 29.99
CA GLY A 98 14.84 43.21 31.09
C GLY A 98 13.70 42.20 30.98
N SER A 99 13.16 41.95 29.78
CA SER A 99 12.11 40.94 29.59
C SER A 99 12.63 39.51 29.75
N CYS A 100 13.87 39.23 29.33
CA CYS A 100 14.53 37.96 29.61
C CYS A 100 14.71 37.72 31.13
N VAL A 101 15.14 38.74 31.86
CA VAL A 101 15.28 38.67 33.33
C VAL A 101 13.93 38.41 34.01
N LEU A 102 12.86 39.09 33.57
CA LEU A 102 11.51 38.87 34.09
C LEU A 102 11.00 37.47 33.80
N ALA A 103 11.21 36.94 32.60
CA ALA A 103 10.82 35.58 32.24
C ALA A 103 11.53 34.54 33.12
N VAL A 104 12.85 34.70 33.31
CA VAL A 104 13.64 33.84 34.20
C VAL A 104 13.12 33.92 35.64
N GLY A 105 12.88 35.12 36.16
CA GLY A 105 12.33 35.32 37.50
C GLY A 105 10.97 34.62 37.71
N THR A 106 10.09 34.70 36.72
CA THR A 106 8.79 34.03 36.73
C THR A 106 8.92 32.50 36.75
N HIS A 107 9.84 31.93 35.97
CA HIS A 107 10.09 30.49 35.96
C HIS A 107 10.63 30.00 37.32
N PHE A 108 11.55 30.75 37.94
CA PHE A 108 12.04 30.45 39.28
C PHE A 108 10.93 30.51 40.33
N MET A 109 10.07 31.53 40.27
CA MET A 109 8.94 31.69 41.19
C MET A 109 8.00 30.48 41.15
N TRP A 110 7.64 30.00 39.96
CA TRP A 110 6.79 28.82 39.78
C TRP A 110 7.51 27.52 40.14
N PHE A 111 8.79 27.39 39.80
CA PHE A 111 9.62 26.25 40.20
C PHE A 111 9.66 26.06 41.72
N PHE A 112 9.95 27.12 42.47
CA PHE A 112 9.95 27.06 43.93
C PHE A 112 8.56 26.87 44.52
N TYR A 113 7.51 27.36 43.87
CA TYR A 113 6.13 27.10 44.27
C TYR A 113 5.77 25.61 44.14
N PHE A 114 6.03 25.02 42.96
CA PHE A 114 5.71 23.63 42.68
C PHE A 114 6.51 22.66 43.55
N ILE A 115 7.80 22.92 43.78
CA ILE A 115 8.61 22.13 44.73
C ILE A 115 8.02 22.13 46.14
N ARG A 116 7.39 23.23 46.55
CA ARG A 116 6.88 23.39 47.91
C ARG A 116 5.47 22.81 48.11
N HIS A 117 4.71 22.63 47.02
CA HIS A 117 3.29 22.26 47.09
C HIS A 117 2.90 20.96 46.36
N LEU A 118 3.73 20.47 45.44
CA LEU A 118 3.53 19.15 44.85
C LEU A 118 4.31 18.10 45.65
N SER A 119 3.61 17.10 46.16
CA SER A 119 4.17 15.95 46.88
C SER A 119 4.96 14.98 45.98
N PHE A 120 5.67 15.49 44.98
CA PHE A 120 6.46 14.71 44.04
C PHE A 120 7.97 14.81 44.37
N PRO A 121 8.74 13.72 44.24
CA PRO A 121 10.19 13.74 44.33
C PRO A 121 10.82 14.77 43.36
N PHE A 122 11.91 15.41 43.79
CA PHE A 122 12.59 16.51 43.07
C PHE A 122 13.01 16.12 41.63
N ASP A 123 13.47 14.89 41.45
CA ASP A 123 13.85 14.30 40.17
C ASP A 123 12.66 14.16 39.21
N GLN A 124 11.45 13.88 39.72
CA GLN A 124 10.23 13.81 38.91
C GLN A 124 9.74 15.19 38.48
N VAL A 125 9.87 16.21 39.34
CA VAL A 125 9.56 17.60 38.98
C VAL A 125 10.55 18.12 37.94
N CYS A 126 11.85 17.81 38.10
CA CYS A 126 12.87 18.15 37.11
C CYS A 126 12.64 17.43 35.78
N THR A 127 12.25 16.15 35.82
CA THR A 127 11.89 15.36 34.63
C THR A 127 10.64 15.93 33.95
N PHE A 128 9.59 16.27 34.70
CA PHE A 128 8.38 16.89 34.16
C PHE A 128 8.67 18.25 33.52
N MET A 129 9.50 19.09 34.14
CA MET A 129 9.90 20.37 33.55
C MET A 129 10.78 20.15 32.31
N PHE A 130 11.78 19.28 32.38
CA PHE A 130 12.67 18.98 31.26
C PHE A 130 11.89 18.41 30.06
N PHE A 131 10.97 17.46 30.26
CA PHE A 131 10.21 16.86 29.17
C PHE A 131 8.98 17.70 28.74
N GLY A 132 8.20 18.22 29.69
CA GLY A 132 6.92 18.89 29.43
C GLY A 132 7.03 20.38 29.11
N VAL A 133 8.05 21.07 29.62
CA VAL A 133 8.22 22.53 29.44
C VAL A 133 9.38 22.84 28.49
N TRP A 134 10.42 22.00 28.42
CA TRP A 134 11.59 22.26 27.58
C TRP A 134 11.68 21.36 26.35
N LEU A 135 11.58 20.03 26.48
CA LEU A 135 11.78 19.09 25.37
C LEU A 135 10.62 19.10 24.37
N VAL A 136 9.37 19.29 24.82
CA VAL A 136 8.21 19.38 23.91
C VAL A 136 8.26 20.65 23.06
N PRO A 137 8.48 21.87 23.62
CA PRO A 137 8.70 23.06 22.81
C PRO A 137 9.97 22.99 21.96
N LEU A 138 11.08 22.45 22.48
CA LEU A 138 12.32 22.26 21.71
C LEU A 138 12.14 21.26 20.56
N ALA A 139 11.38 20.17 20.75
CA ALA A 139 11.04 19.21 19.69
C ALA A 139 10.07 19.80 18.65
N LEU A 140 9.17 20.69 19.09
CA LEU A 140 8.33 21.55 18.24
C LEU A 140 9.13 22.65 17.51
N PHE A 141 10.36 22.94 17.95
CA PHE A 141 11.21 23.98 17.37
C PHE A 141 12.28 23.39 16.45
N VAL A 142 12.91 22.27 16.83
CA VAL A 142 13.76 21.44 15.96
C VAL A 142 12.97 20.91 14.76
N SER A 143 11.63 20.83 14.85
CA SER A 143 10.77 20.50 13.72
C SER A 143 10.59 21.57 12.66
N LEU A 144 11.11 22.78 12.90
CA LEU A 144 11.07 23.90 11.95
C LEU A 144 12.40 24.07 11.19
N THR A 145 13.40 23.19 11.41
CA THR A 145 14.56 23.10 10.50
C THR A 145 14.12 22.60 9.14
N PRO A 146 14.58 23.21 8.02
CA PRO A 146 14.32 22.67 6.70
C PRO A 146 14.98 21.31 6.58
N MET A 147 14.17 20.26 6.69
CA MET A 147 14.44 18.97 6.10
C MET A 147 13.98 19.07 4.65
N ASP A 148 14.88 18.87 3.69
CA ASP A 148 14.64 18.83 2.24
C ASP A 148 13.67 17.71 1.82
N SER A 149 12.43 17.77 2.25
CA SER A 149 11.35 16.88 1.82
C SER A 149 9.96 17.48 2.07
N GLU A 150 9.78 18.79 1.90
CA GLU A 150 8.42 19.30 1.70
C GLU A 150 7.95 18.85 0.32
N LEU A 151 7.08 17.84 0.31
CA LEU A 151 6.35 17.46 -0.89
C LEU A 151 5.57 18.70 -1.36
N PRO A 152 5.64 19.07 -2.65
CA PRO A 152 4.93 20.24 -3.15
C PRO A 152 3.42 20.09 -2.93
N SER A 153 2.78 21.08 -2.30
CA SER A 153 1.33 21.07 -2.08
C SER A 153 0.58 21.30 -3.39
N ALA A 154 -0.28 20.37 -3.78
CA ALA A 154 -1.19 20.50 -4.89
C ALA A 154 -2.21 21.60 -4.59
N GLN A 155 -2.25 22.60 -5.47
CA GLN A 155 -3.28 23.62 -5.48
C GLN A 155 -4.66 22.96 -5.62
N HIS A 156 -5.60 23.29 -4.73
CA HIS A 156 -6.99 22.86 -4.85
C HIS A 156 -7.56 23.33 -6.21
N VAL A 157 -7.79 22.39 -7.12
CA VAL A 157 -8.38 22.70 -8.43
C VAL A 157 -9.91 22.64 -8.31
N GLU A 158 -10.58 23.69 -8.79
CA GLU A 158 -12.05 23.72 -8.86
C GLU A 158 -12.59 22.56 -9.71
N ALA A 159 -13.55 21.80 -9.17
CA ALA A 159 -14.16 20.65 -9.82
C ALA A 159 -14.76 20.95 -11.22
N SER A 160 -15.13 22.21 -11.48
CA SER A 160 -15.65 22.67 -12.77
C SER A 160 -14.62 22.61 -13.90
N LYS A 161 -13.32 22.74 -13.59
CA LYS A 161 -12.22 22.71 -14.57
C LYS A 161 -11.93 21.31 -15.13
N SER A 162 -12.59 20.28 -14.60
CA SER A 162 -12.46 18.88 -15.04
C SER A 162 -13.55 18.43 -16.01
N LEU A 163 -14.58 19.26 -16.23
CA LEU A 163 -15.75 18.89 -17.04
C LEU A 163 -15.50 19.16 -18.52
N VAL A 164 -15.86 18.20 -19.37
CA VAL A 164 -15.90 18.41 -20.82
C VAL A 164 -17.15 19.23 -21.16
N PRO A 165 -17.03 20.41 -21.80
CA PRO A 165 -18.18 21.24 -22.13
C PRO A 165 -19.21 20.49 -23.00
N GLN A 166 -20.50 20.73 -22.74
CA GLN A 166 -21.62 20.16 -23.52
C GLN A 166 -21.65 18.62 -23.56
N SER A 167 -21.04 17.96 -22.57
CA SER A 167 -21.09 16.51 -22.42
C SER A 167 -22.12 16.07 -21.37
N GLY A 168 -22.61 14.83 -21.49
CA GLY A 168 -23.67 14.27 -20.65
C GLY A 168 -25.05 14.34 -21.31
N GLY A 169 -25.97 13.52 -20.85
CA GLY A 169 -27.33 13.38 -21.38
C GLY A 169 -28.30 12.85 -20.32
N ASP A 170 -29.53 12.55 -20.72
CA ASP A 170 -30.51 11.96 -19.81
C ASP A 170 -29.99 10.62 -19.26
N GLY A 171 -29.81 10.55 -17.94
CA GLY A 171 -29.28 9.38 -17.24
C GLY A 171 -27.75 9.28 -17.21
N GLU A 172 -27.01 10.34 -17.57
CA GLU A 172 -25.55 10.35 -17.52
C GLU A 172 -25.00 11.65 -16.88
N THR A 173 -23.88 11.55 -16.15
CA THR A 173 -23.18 12.75 -15.70
C THR A 173 -22.42 13.38 -16.87
N PRO A 174 -22.10 14.68 -16.82
CA PRO A 174 -21.11 15.24 -17.72
C PRO A 174 -19.81 14.44 -17.68
N THR A 175 -19.16 14.32 -18.84
CA THR A 175 -17.87 13.64 -18.96
C THR A 175 -16.80 14.44 -18.24
N ARG A 176 -15.95 13.74 -17.48
CA ARG A 176 -14.82 14.29 -16.73
C ARG A 176 -13.51 13.82 -17.32
N ARG A 177 -12.55 14.73 -17.36
CA ARG A 177 -11.14 14.50 -17.71
C ARG A 177 -10.26 15.10 -16.63
N PHE A 178 -8.99 14.72 -16.62
CA PHE A 178 -8.01 15.36 -15.75
C PHE A 178 -7.88 16.84 -16.11
N HIS A 179 -7.79 17.72 -15.11
CA HIS A 179 -7.88 19.18 -15.28
C HIS A 179 -6.76 19.81 -16.13
N THR A 180 -5.62 19.12 -16.31
CA THR A 180 -4.52 19.58 -17.20
C THR A 180 -4.57 18.93 -18.59
N SER A 181 -5.55 18.08 -18.86
CA SER A 181 -5.70 17.37 -20.14
C SER A 181 -7.17 17.33 -20.58
N VAL A 182 -7.88 18.44 -20.36
CA VAL A 182 -9.31 18.57 -20.67
C VAL A 182 -9.54 18.50 -22.19
N ASP A 183 -8.66 19.10 -22.99
CA ASP A 183 -8.85 19.16 -24.45
C ASP A 183 -8.43 17.86 -25.16
N LYS A 184 -7.43 17.17 -24.62
CA LYS A 184 -6.86 15.97 -25.24
C LYS A 184 -6.36 14.97 -24.19
N LEU A 185 -6.79 13.72 -24.32
CA LEU A 185 -6.29 12.60 -23.51
C LEU A 185 -4.82 12.31 -23.78
N VAL A 186 -4.11 11.89 -22.75
CA VAL A 186 -2.70 11.47 -22.83
C VAL A 186 -2.64 10.06 -23.39
N ASP A 187 -1.97 9.90 -24.53
CA ASP A 187 -1.73 8.60 -25.18
C ASP A 187 -0.30 8.09 -24.96
N ARG A 188 0.61 8.95 -24.51
CA ARG A 188 2.01 8.64 -24.16
C ARG A 188 2.65 9.78 -23.36
N ALA A 189 3.75 9.49 -22.66
CA ALA A 189 4.52 10.50 -21.91
C ALA A 189 5.36 11.40 -22.83
N ASP A 190 6.00 10.78 -23.83
CA ASP A 190 6.92 11.40 -24.76
C ASP A 190 6.52 11.01 -26.19
N PRO A 191 6.50 11.94 -27.17
CA PRO A 191 6.22 11.65 -28.57
C PRO A 191 6.99 10.45 -29.16
N ASP A 192 8.25 10.29 -28.76
CA ASP A 192 9.19 9.29 -29.28
C ASP A 192 9.01 7.91 -28.63
N ILE A 193 8.40 7.86 -27.44
CA ILE A 193 8.14 6.61 -26.72
C ILE A 193 6.74 6.08 -27.09
N THR A 194 6.68 5.41 -28.23
CA THR A 194 5.41 4.94 -28.83
C THR A 194 4.97 3.56 -28.36
N ASN A 195 5.90 2.75 -27.83
CA ASN A 195 5.65 1.40 -27.36
C ASN A 195 6.51 1.05 -26.13
N ILE A 196 6.21 -0.09 -25.52
CA ILE A 196 6.85 -0.57 -24.28
C ILE A 196 8.38 -0.74 -24.45
N TYR A 197 8.82 -1.30 -25.58
CA TYR A 197 10.25 -1.53 -25.80
C TYR A 197 10.99 -0.23 -26.12
N ALA A 198 10.37 0.71 -26.82
CA ALA A 198 10.92 2.04 -27.06
C ALA A 198 11.23 2.79 -25.74
N ALA A 199 10.46 2.56 -24.67
CA ALA A 199 10.73 3.14 -23.35
C ALA A 199 12.08 2.67 -22.79
N LEU A 200 12.40 1.39 -22.97
CA LEU A 200 13.70 0.84 -22.58
C LEU A 200 14.83 1.41 -23.44
N LEU A 201 14.61 1.57 -24.75
CA LEU A 201 15.62 2.12 -25.66
C LEU A 201 15.92 3.59 -25.38
N GLU A 202 14.91 4.40 -25.06
CA GLU A 202 15.14 5.78 -24.66
C GLU A 202 15.90 5.86 -23.33
N GLY A 203 15.60 4.96 -22.40
CA GLY A 203 16.40 4.78 -21.18
C GLY A 203 17.87 4.47 -21.46
N GLN A 204 18.15 3.53 -22.36
CA GLN A 204 19.53 3.21 -22.79
C GLN A 204 20.23 4.40 -23.45
N LYS A 205 19.53 5.10 -24.35
CA LYS A 205 20.09 6.25 -25.07
C LYS A 205 20.43 7.41 -24.13
N THR A 206 19.60 7.65 -23.13
CA THR A 206 19.75 8.79 -22.21
C THR A 206 20.60 8.48 -20.99
N ARG A 207 20.58 7.23 -20.50
CA ARG A 207 21.16 6.79 -19.22
C ARG A 207 21.74 5.37 -19.33
N PRO A 208 22.68 5.10 -20.25
CA PRO A 208 23.13 3.74 -20.58
C PRO A 208 23.62 2.93 -19.36
N ASP A 209 24.35 3.59 -18.45
CA ASP A 209 25.01 2.96 -17.31
C ASP A 209 24.19 3.06 -16.00
N ALA A 210 22.98 3.60 -16.05
CA ALA A 210 22.13 3.67 -14.87
C ALA A 210 21.58 2.29 -14.52
N GLU A 211 21.75 1.87 -13.27
CA GLU A 211 21.15 0.66 -12.70
C GLU A 211 19.63 0.78 -12.68
N VAL A 212 18.92 -0.26 -13.12
CA VAL A 212 17.44 -0.27 -13.18
C VAL A 212 16.85 -1.53 -12.57
N LEU A 213 17.28 -2.72 -12.99
CA LEU A 213 16.67 -3.97 -12.54
C LEU A 213 17.56 -4.71 -11.54
N GLY A 214 17.13 -4.75 -10.29
CA GLY A 214 17.83 -5.37 -9.16
C GLY A 214 17.18 -6.69 -8.77
N LYS A 215 17.98 -7.74 -8.53
CA LYS A 215 17.50 -8.99 -7.92
C LYS A 215 18.43 -9.48 -6.83
N ARG A 216 17.92 -10.34 -5.95
CA ARG A 216 18.71 -11.08 -4.96
C ARG A 216 18.79 -12.54 -5.37
N GLU A 217 19.97 -13.12 -5.27
CA GLU A 217 20.14 -14.56 -5.46
C GLU A 217 19.72 -15.32 -4.19
N VAL A 218 19.03 -16.44 -4.38
CA VAL A 218 18.82 -17.41 -3.31
C VAL A 218 20.11 -18.21 -3.16
N LEU A 219 20.81 -18.01 -2.04
CA LEU A 219 22.07 -18.68 -1.74
C LEU A 219 21.85 -20.05 -1.07
N GLY A 220 20.71 -20.21 -0.39
CA GLY A 220 20.22 -21.50 0.03
C GLY A 220 19.10 -21.45 1.05
N THR A 221 18.85 -22.58 1.72
CA THR A 221 17.88 -22.66 2.81
C THR A 221 18.51 -23.10 4.13
N VAL A 222 18.01 -22.55 5.22
CA VAL A 222 18.35 -22.93 6.60
C VAL A 222 17.16 -23.69 7.16
N SER A 223 17.38 -24.94 7.58
CA SER A 223 16.34 -25.74 8.24
C SER A 223 16.44 -25.58 9.75
N GLU A 224 15.33 -25.24 10.40
CA GLU A 224 15.20 -25.24 11.85
C GLU A 224 14.18 -26.29 12.27
N GLU A 225 14.58 -27.18 13.18
CA GLU A 225 13.65 -28.07 13.85
C GLU A 225 12.88 -27.29 14.90
N LYS A 226 11.55 -27.21 14.75
CA LYS A 226 10.68 -26.68 15.80
C LYS A 226 9.83 -27.80 16.34
N GLN A 227 9.91 -27.97 17.65
CA GLN A 227 8.97 -28.80 18.38
C GLN A 227 7.62 -28.08 18.40
N VAL A 228 6.70 -28.58 17.58
CA VAL A 228 5.33 -28.10 17.56
C VAL A 228 4.52 -29.14 18.30
N GLN A 229 3.85 -28.74 19.36
CA GLN A 229 2.96 -29.65 20.07
C GLN A 229 1.72 -29.86 19.20
N HIS A 230 1.50 -31.10 18.78
CA HIS A 230 0.33 -31.55 18.02
C HIS A 230 -0.45 -32.53 18.88
N LYS A 231 -1.75 -32.37 18.96
CA LYS A 231 -2.59 -33.27 19.76
C LYS A 231 -3.23 -34.32 18.85
N VAL A 232 -2.71 -35.55 18.89
CA VAL A 232 -3.29 -36.69 18.17
C VAL A 232 -4.08 -37.53 19.18
N ASN A 233 -5.37 -37.73 18.95
CA ASN A 233 -6.26 -38.53 19.80
C ASN A 233 -6.25 -38.14 21.30
N GLY A 234 -6.21 -36.85 21.60
CA GLY A 234 -6.31 -36.36 22.98
C GLY A 234 -5.01 -36.40 23.80
N LYS A 235 -3.89 -36.91 23.25
CA LYS A 235 -2.55 -36.81 23.86
C LYS A 235 -1.71 -35.76 23.15
N MET A 236 -0.98 -34.97 23.94
CA MET A 236 0.00 -34.01 23.44
C MET A 236 1.21 -34.77 22.92
N GLU A 237 1.36 -34.84 21.61
CA GLU A 237 2.55 -35.37 20.96
C GLU A 237 3.42 -34.19 20.51
N THR A 238 4.70 -34.25 20.85
CA THR A 238 5.65 -33.26 20.34
C THR A 238 6.07 -33.73 18.96
N VAL A 239 5.57 -33.08 17.91
CA VAL A 239 5.96 -33.36 16.54
C VAL A 239 7.04 -32.37 16.15
N THR A 240 8.24 -32.89 15.85
CA THR A 240 9.29 -32.08 15.24
C THR A 240 8.87 -31.73 13.82
N LYS A 241 8.60 -30.46 13.56
CA LYS A 241 8.40 -29.93 12.21
C LYS A 241 9.65 -29.20 11.77
N ASN A 242 10.13 -29.54 10.59
CA ASN A 242 11.25 -28.86 9.97
C ASN A 242 10.73 -27.63 9.22
N TRP A 243 11.12 -26.46 9.67
CA TRP A 243 10.83 -25.21 9.00
C TRP A 243 12.01 -24.84 8.11
N SER A 244 11.74 -24.48 6.85
CA SER A 244 12.75 -24.05 5.90
C SER A 244 12.68 -22.54 5.70
N TYR A 245 13.80 -21.87 5.92
CA TYR A 245 13.98 -20.43 5.77
C TYR A 245 14.96 -20.14 4.64
N PHE A 246 14.78 -19.03 3.92
CA PHE A 246 15.69 -18.65 2.84
C PHE A 246 16.91 -17.88 3.36
N LYS A 247 18.05 -18.10 2.73
CA LYS A 247 19.26 -17.28 2.83
C LYS A 247 19.47 -16.59 1.49
N LEU A 248 19.39 -15.27 1.48
CA LEU A 248 19.45 -14.43 0.29
C LEU A 248 20.74 -13.62 0.25
N GLY A 249 21.27 -13.41 -0.94
CA GLY A 249 22.40 -12.51 -1.20
C GLY A 249 21.99 -11.03 -1.20
N PRO A 250 22.95 -10.11 -1.41
CA PRO A 250 22.65 -8.70 -1.66
C PRO A 250 21.97 -8.51 -3.03
N TYR A 251 21.42 -7.31 -3.26
CA TYR A 251 20.89 -6.96 -4.58
C TYR A 251 22.03 -6.82 -5.61
N THR A 252 21.83 -7.44 -6.78
CA THR A 252 22.66 -7.28 -7.97
C THR A 252 21.86 -6.57 -9.05
N TRP A 253 22.44 -5.55 -9.66
CA TRP A 253 21.75 -4.63 -10.57
C TRP A 253 22.18 -4.86 -12.02
N MET A 254 21.25 -4.65 -12.94
CA MET A 254 21.52 -4.50 -14.37
C MET A 254 21.32 -3.05 -14.78
N THR A 255 22.27 -2.54 -15.58
CA THR A 255 22.17 -1.24 -16.23
C THR A 255 21.23 -1.30 -17.44
N TYR A 256 20.83 -0.14 -17.99
CA TYR A 256 20.08 -0.12 -19.25
C TYR A 256 20.80 -0.83 -20.39
N ASN A 257 22.13 -0.68 -20.48
CA ASN A 257 22.94 -1.40 -21.47
C ASN A 257 22.84 -2.92 -21.30
N ASP A 258 23.01 -3.42 -20.08
CA ASP A 258 22.90 -4.86 -19.80
C ASP A 258 21.52 -5.39 -20.17
N ILE A 259 20.47 -4.63 -19.84
CA ILE A 259 19.07 -5.01 -20.11
C ILE A 259 18.84 -5.07 -21.61
N VAL A 260 19.19 -4.01 -22.36
CA VAL A 260 18.97 -3.98 -23.82
C VAL A 260 19.80 -5.05 -24.53
N GLU A 261 21.04 -5.28 -24.12
CA GLU A 261 21.86 -6.36 -24.67
C GLU A 261 21.17 -7.72 -24.46
N THR A 262 20.76 -7.99 -23.21
CA THR A 262 20.11 -9.26 -22.85
C THR A 262 18.79 -9.45 -23.58
N THR A 263 17.92 -8.43 -23.64
CA THR A 263 16.62 -8.53 -24.33
C THR A 263 16.79 -8.64 -25.84
N THR A 264 17.80 -8.01 -26.42
CA THR A 264 18.12 -8.15 -27.84
C THR A 264 18.59 -9.58 -28.15
N GLN A 265 19.44 -10.16 -27.30
CA GLN A 265 19.87 -11.55 -27.42
C GLN A 265 18.71 -12.53 -27.22
N LEU A 266 17.87 -12.34 -26.21
CA LEU A 266 16.66 -13.15 -26.01
C LEU A 266 15.71 -13.08 -27.20
N GLY A 267 15.42 -11.89 -27.70
CA GLY A 267 14.56 -11.70 -28.87
C GLY A 267 15.10 -12.43 -30.10
N ALA A 268 16.39 -12.28 -30.40
CA ALA A 268 17.05 -13.01 -31.48
C ALA A 268 17.02 -14.54 -31.27
N GLY A 269 17.19 -14.99 -30.04
CA GLY A 269 17.07 -16.40 -29.66
C GLY A 269 15.66 -16.94 -29.92
N LEU A 270 14.62 -16.22 -29.50
CA LEU A 270 13.22 -16.57 -29.77
C LEU A 270 12.90 -16.61 -31.27
N ARG A 271 13.43 -15.67 -32.06
CA ARG A 271 13.34 -15.71 -33.53
C ARG A 271 13.99 -16.97 -34.09
N LYS A 272 15.15 -17.36 -33.55
CA LYS A 272 15.87 -18.57 -33.98
C LYS A 272 15.13 -19.86 -33.61
N LEU A 273 14.37 -19.86 -32.52
CA LEU A 273 13.43 -20.93 -32.17
C LEU A 273 12.16 -20.93 -33.04
N GLY A 274 12.03 -19.98 -33.97
CA GLY A 274 10.96 -19.94 -34.97
C GLY A 274 9.72 -19.16 -34.56
N VAL A 275 9.78 -18.36 -33.48
CA VAL A 275 8.70 -17.41 -33.15
C VAL A 275 8.82 -16.22 -34.08
N GLU A 276 7.78 -15.93 -34.85
CA GLU A 276 7.75 -14.77 -35.75
C GLU A 276 7.14 -13.53 -35.05
N PRO A 277 7.29 -12.31 -35.61
CA PRO A 277 6.52 -11.16 -35.18
C PRO A 277 5.03 -11.50 -35.05
N LYS A 278 4.39 -11.03 -33.98
CA LYS A 278 3.02 -11.37 -33.55
C LYS A 278 2.82 -12.81 -33.04
N GLY A 279 3.86 -13.64 -33.08
CA GLY A 279 3.92 -14.92 -32.38
C GLY A 279 3.83 -14.75 -30.86
N ARG A 280 3.46 -15.81 -30.15
CA ARG A 280 3.07 -15.73 -28.73
C ARG A 280 4.01 -16.50 -27.81
N VAL A 281 4.57 -15.78 -26.84
CA VAL A 281 5.42 -16.30 -25.77
C VAL A 281 4.63 -16.26 -24.47
N ALA A 282 4.35 -17.41 -23.88
CA ALA A 282 3.71 -17.46 -22.57
C ALA A 282 4.74 -17.29 -21.46
N ILE A 283 4.41 -16.50 -20.44
CA ILE A 283 5.18 -16.40 -19.21
C ILE A 283 4.33 -16.90 -18.06
N TYR A 284 4.74 -18.04 -17.49
CA TYR A 284 4.16 -18.68 -16.32
C TYR A 284 5.24 -18.81 -15.23
N ALA A 285 5.55 -17.68 -14.61
CA ALA A 285 6.59 -17.55 -13.61
C ALA A 285 6.23 -16.48 -12.59
N PRO A 286 6.74 -16.57 -11.35
CA PRO A 286 6.62 -15.50 -10.38
C PRO A 286 7.35 -14.24 -10.86
N THR A 287 6.97 -13.11 -10.27
CA THR A 287 7.64 -11.82 -10.45
C THR A 287 9.13 -11.93 -10.18
N SER A 288 9.94 -11.55 -11.16
CA SER A 288 11.39 -11.65 -11.13
C SER A 288 12.00 -10.76 -12.21
N ARG A 289 13.32 -10.53 -12.12
CA ARG A 289 14.07 -9.85 -13.19
C ARG A 289 13.99 -10.63 -14.50
N GLU A 290 14.03 -11.96 -14.42
CA GLU A 290 13.96 -12.89 -15.54
C GLU A 290 12.59 -12.82 -16.26
N TRP A 291 11.50 -12.67 -15.50
CA TRP A 291 10.17 -12.40 -16.06
C TRP A 291 10.19 -11.16 -16.94
N GLN A 292 10.75 -10.05 -16.42
CA GLN A 292 10.80 -8.77 -17.13
C GLN A 292 11.68 -8.84 -18.38
N LEU A 293 12.84 -9.49 -18.28
CA LEU A 293 13.75 -9.71 -19.40
C LEU A 293 13.12 -10.57 -20.49
N CYS A 294 12.39 -11.64 -20.14
CA CYS A 294 11.66 -12.44 -21.12
C CYS A 294 10.59 -11.62 -21.85
N ALA A 295 9.80 -10.82 -21.12
CA ALA A 295 8.76 -9.98 -21.72
C ALA A 295 9.36 -8.94 -22.68
N PHE A 296 10.40 -8.22 -22.27
CA PHE A 296 11.06 -7.24 -23.12
C PHE A 296 11.85 -7.88 -24.27
N GLY A 297 12.38 -9.08 -24.08
CA GLY A 297 12.98 -9.88 -25.15
C GLY A 297 11.97 -10.19 -26.26
N ALA A 298 10.76 -10.61 -25.89
CA ALA A 298 9.65 -10.80 -26.84
C ALA A 298 9.26 -9.49 -27.55
N PHE A 299 9.10 -8.38 -26.80
CA PHE A 299 8.74 -7.08 -27.38
C PHE A 299 9.80 -6.52 -28.34
N SER A 300 11.08 -6.88 -28.18
CA SER A 300 12.16 -6.45 -29.08
C SER A 300 11.99 -6.94 -30.53
N GLN A 301 11.10 -7.90 -30.75
CA GLN A 301 10.82 -8.57 -32.01
C GLN A 301 9.31 -8.57 -32.36
N SER A 302 8.55 -7.62 -31.80
CA SER A 302 7.09 -7.51 -31.97
C SER A 302 6.30 -8.78 -31.63
N MET A 303 6.82 -9.61 -30.73
CA MET A 303 6.09 -10.78 -30.22
C MET A 303 5.12 -10.37 -29.12
N GLN A 304 4.06 -11.18 -28.95
CA GLN A 304 3.02 -10.97 -27.96
C GLN A 304 3.32 -11.80 -26.71
N VAL A 305 3.19 -11.20 -25.54
CA VAL A 305 3.37 -11.91 -24.26
C VAL A 305 2.01 -12.38 -23.76
N VAL A 306 1.87 -13.69 -23.58
CA VAL A 306 0.70 -14.29 -22.92
C VAL A 306 1.06 -14.49 -21.46
N THR A 307 0.27 -14.01 -20.52
CA THR A 307 0.60 -14.17 -19.11
C THR A 307 -0.61 -14.53 -18.26
N ALA A 308 -0.33 -15.37 -17.28
CA ALA A 308 -1.24 -15.83 -16.24
C ALA A 308 -0.45 -15.91 -14.93
N TYR A 309 -1.16 -15.93 -13.80
CA TYR A 309 -0.51 -16.18 -12.52
C TYR A 309 0.10 -17.58 -12.49
N ASP A 310 1.28 -17.69 -11.92
CA ASP A 310 1.98 -18.95 -11.65
C ASP A 310 1.27 -19.83 -10.60
N THR A 311 0.18 -19.34 -10.03
CA THR A 311 -0.73 -20.05 -9.11
C THR A 311 -2.07 -20.41 -9.75
N LEU A 312 -2.27 -20.15 -11.05
CA LEU A 312 -3.53 -20.42 -11.75
C LEU A 312 -3.89 -21.93 -11.82
N GLY A 313 -2.91 -22.80 -11.56
CA GLY A 313 -3.05 -24.26 -11.63
C GLY A 313 -3.10 -24.83 -13.05
N GLU A 314 -3.20 -26.16 -13.12
CA GLU A 314 -3.08 -26.95 -14.36
C GLU A 314 -4.12 -26.61 -15.42
N SER A 315 -5.40 -26.59 -15.03
CA SER A 315 -6.52 -26.38 -15.97
C SER A 315 -6.52 -24.97 -16.56
N GLY A 316 -6.19 -23.96 -15.76
CA GLY A 316 -6.09 -22.59 -16.21
C GLY A 316 -4.85 -22.35 -17.08
N LEU A 317 -3.72 -22.98 -16.75
CA LEU A 317 -2.52 -22.94 -17.60
C LEU A 317 -2.76 -23.58 -18.97
N LEU A 318 -3.34 -24.77 -19.00
CA LEU A 318 -3.68 -25.47 -20.24
C LEU A 318 -4.65 -24.65 -21.10
N HIS A 319 -5.70 -24.11 -20.48
CA HIS A 319 -6.67 -23.26 -21.16
C HIS A 319 -6.00 -22.02 -21.79
N ALA A 320 -5.15 -21.34 -21.02
CA ALA A 320 -4.44 -20.15 -21.49
C ALA A 320 -3.48 -20.47 -22.64
N MET A 321 -2.71 -21.55 -22.53
CA MET A 321 -1.76 -21.95 -23.58
C MET A 321 -2.47 -22.32 -24.89
N ASN A 322 -3.52 -23.13 -24.82
CA ASN A 322 -4.22 -23.61 -26.02
C ASN A 322 -5.06 -22.49 -26.68
N GLN A 323 -5.85 -21.74 -25.91
CA GLN A 323 -6.64 -20.63 -26.46
C GLN A 323 -5.72 -19.56 -27.06
N ALA A 324 -4.64 -19.20 -26.37
CA ALA A 324 -3.68 -18.24 -26.89
C ALA A 324 -2.74 -18.81 -27.95
N LYS A 325 -2.81 -20.10 -28.32
CA LYS A 325 -1.94 -20.70 -29.35
C LYS A 325 -0.46 -20.39 -29.12
N VAL A 326 -0.01 -20.64 -27.89
CA VAL A 326 1.35 -20.32 -27.43
C VAL A 326 2.38 -21.16 -28.17
N GLU A 327 3.47 -20.54 -28.63
CA GLU A 327 4.55 -21.24 -29.34
C GLU A 327 5.73 -21.58 -28.43
N VAL A 328 6.02 -20.69 -27.47
CA VAL A 328 7.08 -20.84 -26.46
C VAL A 328 6.51 -20.58 -25.08
N ALA A 329 6.74 -21.50 -24.15
CA ALA A 329 6.37 -21.32 -22.75
C ALA A 329 7.61 -21.03 -21.90
N PHE A 330 7.62 -19.93 -21.17
CA PHE A 330 8.65 -19.53 -20.22
C PHE A 330 8.20 -19.77 -18.78
N LEU A 331 8.98 -20.54 -18.01
CA LEU A 331 8.63 -20.94 -16.64
C LEU A 331 9.81 -20.76 -15.68
N LYS A 332 9.51 -20.64 -14.38
CA LYS A 332 10.51 -21.00 -13.36
C LYS A 332 10.61 -22.53 -13.28
N ALA A 333 11.81 -23.05 -13.05
CA ALA A 333 12.10 -24.47 -12.81
C ALA A 333 11.02 -25.19 -11.97
N ASP A 334 10.59 -24.58 -10.87
CA ASP A 334 9.61 -25.12 -9.90
C ASP A 334 8.22 -25.38 -10.51
N GLN A 335 7.92 -24.80 -11.67
CA GLN A 335 6.64 -24.96 -12.38
C GLN A 335 6.68 -26.09 -13.42
N MET A 336 7.85 -26.70 -13.66
CA MET A 336 8.00 -27.84 -14.57
C MET A 336 7.12 -29.05 -14.22
N PRO A 337 6.94 -29.42 -12.94
CA PRO A 337 6.04 -30.53 -12.59
C PRO A 337 4.59 -30.30 -13.02
N ILE A 338 4.09 -29.07 -12.96
CA ILE A 338 2.74 -28.71 -13.43
C ILE A 338 2.66 -28.94 -14.94
N LEU A 339 3.62 -28.38 -15.69
CA LEU A 339 3.70 -28.56 -17.14
C LEU A 339 3.77 -30.05 -17.54
N ALA A 340 4.58 -30.83 -16.82
CA ALA A 340 4.77 -32.26 -17.07
C ALA A 340 3.51 -33.12 -16.85
N ARG A 341 2.51 -32.61 -16.11
CA ARG A 341 1.21 -33.29 -15.92
C ARG A 341 0.24 -32.98 -17.05
N ILE A 342 0.23 -31.74 -17.55
CA ILE A 342 -0.67 -31.30 -18.64
C ILE A 342 -0.08 -31.41 -20.04
N MET A 343 1.22 -31.73 -20.17
CA MET A 343 1.96 -31.68 -21.44
C MET A 343 1.29 -32.46 -22.56
N GLY A 344 0.58 -33.56 -22.28
CA GLY A 344 -0.13 -34.36 -23.27
C GLY A 344 -1.20 -33.58 -24.04
N GLU A 345 -1.87 -32.66 -23.38
CA GLU A 345 -3.03 -31.90 -23.90
C GLU A 345 -2.65 -30.55 -24.52
N ILE A 346 -1.38 -30.14 -24.41
CA ILE A 346 -0.90 -28.90 -25.03
C ILE A 346 -0.74 -29.10 -26.54
N GLU A 347 -1.36 -28.23 -27.34
CA GLU A 347 -1.46 -28.39 -28.79
C GLU A 347 -0.38 -27.64 -29.57
N THR A 348 0.01 -26.46 -29.11
CA THR A 348 0.73 -25.46 -29.93
C THR A 348 2.17 -25.20 -29.49
N VAL A 349 2.51 -25.44 -28.22
CA VAL A 349 3.85 -25.19 -27.68
C VAL A 349 4.87 -26.11 -28.33
N LYS A 350 5.96 -25.53 -28.84
CA LYS A 350 7.08 -26.26 -29.45
C LYS A 350 8.33 -26.22 -28.57
N HIS A 351 8.56 -25.07 -27.94
CA HIS A 351 9.73 -24.84 -27.07
C HIS A 351 9.29 -24.49 -25.66
N VAL A 352 10.05 -24.98 -24.69
CA VAL A 352 9.92 -24.62 -23.28
C VAL A 352 11.23 -23.96 -22.86
N MET A 353 11.14 -22.72 -22.41
CA MET A 353 12.24 -21.96 -21.85
C MET A 353 12.09 -21.90 -20.33
N TYR A 354 13.18 -21.96 -19.57
CA TYR A 354 13.09 -21.79 -18.11
C TYR A 354 14.31 -21.14 -17.48
N PHE A 355 14.13 -20.66 -16.25
CA PHE A 355 15.22 -20.22 -15.38
C PHE A 355 15.13 -20.91 -14.02
N GLN A 356 16.23 -20.90 -13.28
CA GLN A 356 16.34 -21.45 -11.93
C GLN A 356 17.16 -20.53 -11.04
N ASP A 357 17.01 -20.69 -9.73
CA ASP A 357 17.80 -19.94 -8.76
C ASP A 357 19.23 -20.50 -8.65
N ALA A 358 20.17 -19.69 -8.16
CA ALA A 358 21.56 -20.13 -7.93
C ALA A 358 21.68 -21.30 -6.93
N TYR A 359 20.72 -21.44 -6.02
CA TYR A 359 20.63 -22.57 -5.08
C TYR A 359 20.37 -23.92 -5.77
N GLY A 360 19.95 -23.91 -7.04
CA GLY A 360 19.58 -25.10 -7.79
C GLY A 360 18.07 -25.36 -7.80
N MET A 361 17.70 -26.54 -8.29
CA MET A 361 16.30 -26.91 -8.51
C MET A 361 15.70 -27.65 -7.31
N PRO A 362 14.44 -27.39 -6.93
CA PRO A 362 13.74 -28.20 -5.94
C PRO A 362 13.57 -29.67 -6.37
N ASP A 363 13.31 -30.54 -5.39
CA ASP A 363 13.05 -31.96 -5.62
C ASP A 363 11.94 -32.20 -6.65
N GLY A 364 12.13 -33.20 -7.51
CA GLY A 364 11.20 -33.56 -8.58
C GLY A 364 11.24 -32.65 -9.83
N CYS A 365 11.91 -31.49 -9.78
CA CYS A 365 11.97 -30.59 -10.93
C CYS A 365 12.86 -31.13 -12.05
N ALA A 366 14.00 -31.75 -11.72
CA ALA A 366 14.89 -32.36 -12.71
C ALA A 366 14.20 -33.51 -13.47
N GLU A 367 13.49 -34.39 -12.75
CA GLU A 367 12.69 -35.46 -13.36
C GLU A 367 11.57 -34.88 -14.25
N ALA A 368 10.89 -33.84 -13.79
CA ALA A 368 9.87 -33.17 -14.59
C ALA A 368 10.44 -32.58 -15.89
N ILE A 369 11.64 -31.97 -15.86
CA ILE A 369 12.32 -31.48 -17.06
C ILE A 369 12.60 -32.62 -18.05
N GLU A 370 13.17 -33.73 -17.58
CA GLU A 370 13.46 -34.88 -18.43
C GLU A 370 12.17 -35.45 -19.06
N LYS A 371 11.07 -35.47 -18.32
CA LYS A 371 9.76 -35.85 -18.85
C LYS A 371 9.25 -34.87 -19.91
N VAL A 372 9.39 -33.57 -19.69
CA VAL A 372 8.95 -32.50 -20.62
C VAL A 372 9.74 -32.55 -21.93
N LYS A 373 11.04 -32.91 -21.88
CA LYS A 373 11.89 -33.12 -23.07
C LYS A 373 11.39 -34.20 -24.03
N ALA A 374 10.54 -35.12 -23.56
CA ALA A 374 9.95 -36.15 -24.42
C ALA A 374 8.96 -35.58 -25.45
N LYS A 375 8.42 -34.36 -25.22
CA LYS A 375 7.47 -33.71 -26.14
C LYS A 375 7.96 -32.36 -26.68
N PHE A 376 8.70 -31.59 -25.90
CA PHE A 376 9.11 -30.23 -26.27
C PHE A 376 10.62 -30.08 -26.35
N SER A 377 11.09 -29.10 -27.13
CA SER A 377 12.48 -28.66 -27.06
C SER A 377 12.67 -27.76 -25.84
N VAL A 378 13.46 -28.21 -24.87
CA VAL A 378 13.64 -27.52 -23.58
C VAL A 378 14.98 -26.80 -23.55
N HIS A 379 14.95 -25.52 -23.14
CA HIS A 379 16.11 -24.63 -23.08
C HIS A 379 16.11 -23.85 -21.76
N THR A 380 17.29 -23.57 -21.22
CA THR A 380 17.44 -22.51 -20.21
C THR A 380 17.36 -21.14 -20.89
N MET A 381 16.99 -20.10 -20.14
CA MET A 381 16.98 -18.72 -20.62
C MET A 381 18.37 -18.29 -21.13
N ASP A 382 19.45 -18.70 -20.45
CA ASP A 382 20.82 -18.41 -20.85
C ASP A 382 21.21 -19.08 -22.18
N GLU A 383 20.75 -20.30 -22.43
CA GLU A 383 20.93 -20.98 -23.72
C GLU A 383 20.22 -20.24 -24.86
N VAL A 384 19.04 -19.69 -24.61
CA VAL A 384 18.30 -18.88 -25.60
C VAL A 384 19.01 -17.54 -25.85
N CYS A 385 19.53 -16.89 -24.80
CA CYS A 385 20.41 -15.72 -24.95
C CYS A 385 21.64 -16.04 -25.83
N ALA A 386 22.34 -17.13 -25.51
CA ALA A 386 23.52 -17.56 -26.25
C ALA A 386 23.18 -17.89 -27.73
N LEU A 387 22.04 -18.53 -27.97
CA LEU A 387 21.53 -18.80 -29.31
C LEU A 387 21.30 -17.52 -30.11
N GLY A 388 20.68 -16.51 -29.50
CA GLY A 388 20.46 -15.20 -30.13
C GLY A 388 21.74 -14.41 -30.35
N LYS A 389 22.70 -14.48 -29.40
CA LYS A 389 24.03 -13.90 -29.57
C LYS A 389 24.79 -14.52 -30.75
N ALA A 390 24.64 -15.83 -30.96
CA ALA A 390 25.23 -16.54 -32.09
C ALA A 390 24.47 -16.32 -33.42
N ASN A 391 23.21 -15.88 -33.36
CA ASN A 391 22.34 -15.65 -34.52
C ASN A 391 21.69 -14.24 -34.43
N PRO A 392 22.49 -13.15 -34.48
CA PRO A 392 21.95 -11.81 -34.34
C PRO A 392 20.98 -11.50 -35.47
N ILE A 393 19.91 -10.80 -35.13
CA ILE A 393 18.91 -10.29 -36.08
C ILE A 393 18.51 -8.88 -35.64
N ASP A 394 18.21 -8.03 -36.62
CA ASP A 394 17.70 -6.69 -36.35
C ASP A 394 16.38 -6.75 -35.57
N ARG A 395 16.20 -5.75 -34.71
CA ARG A 395 14.97 -5.60 -33.93
C ARG A 395 13.81 -5.24 -34.84
N VAL A 396 12.67 -5.88 -34.62
CA VAL A 396 11.39 -5.49 -35.21
C VAL A 396 10.63 -4.79 -34.11
N ILE A 397 10.65 -3.46 -34.12
CA ILE A 397 10.02 -2.65 -33.08
C ILE A 397 8.51 -2.60 -33.34
N PRO A 398 7.66 -2.92 -32.35
CA PRO A 398 6.21 -2.92 -32.53
C PRO A 398 5.65 -1.51 -32.72
N ASP A 399 4.57 -1.41 -33.49
CA ASP A 399 3.79 -0.19 -33.57
C ASP A 399 3.00 0.03 -32.26
N ALA A 400 2.64 1.28 -31.96
CA ALA A 400 1.85 1.62 -30.77
C ALA A 400 0.52 0.83 -30.72
N GLN A 401 -0.08 0.59 -31.88
CA GLN A 401 -1.33 -0.15 -32.00
C GLN A 401 -1.14 -1.67 -31.99
N ASP A 402 0.08 -2.21 -32.01
CA ASP A 402 0.25 -3.66 -31.95
C ASP A 402 -0.16 -4.20 -30.57
N LEU A 403 -0.58 -5.46 -30.55
CA LEU A 403 -0.89 -6.16 -29.32
C LEU A 403 0.41 -6.44 -28.55
N ALA A 404 0.45 -6.05 -27.28
CA ALA A 404 1.57 -6.34 -26.39
C ALA A 404 1.28 -7.59 -25.55
N LEU A 405 0.11 -7.62 -24.90
CA LEU A 405 -0.22 -8.63 -23.90
C LEU A 405 -1.54 -9.34 -24.22
N VAL A 406 -1.56 -10.64 -23.95
CA VAL A 406 -2.78 -11.39 -23.65
C VAL A 406 -2.73 -11.73 -22.15
N MET A 407 -3.40 -10.92 -21.34
CA MET A 407 -3.35 -11.05 -19.88
C MET A 407 -4.58 -11.80 -19.38
N TYR A 408 -4.38 -13.02 -18.86
CA TYR A 408 -5.46 -13.84 -18.33
C TYR A 408 -5.91 -13.36 -16.97
N THR A 409 -7.19 -13.00 -16.87
CA THR A 409 -7.82 -12.60 -15.60
C THR A 409 -8.61 -13.76 -15.02
N SER A 410 -8.39 -14.06 -13.74
CA SER A 410 -9.24 -14.96 -12.97
C SER A 410 -10.46 -14.17 -12.50
N GLY A 411 -11.61 -14.34 -13.17
CA GLY A 411 -12.88 -13.86 -12.66
C GLY A 411 -13.31 -14.65 -11.41
N SER A 412 -14.24 -14.11 -10.62
CA SER A 412 -14.88 -14.85 -9.52
C SER A 412 -15.81 -15.97 -10.01
N THR A 413 -16.14 -15.98 -11.32
CA THR A 413 -17.02 -16.96 -11.96
C THR A 413 -16.46 -17.40 -13.32
N GLY A 414 -16.09 -18.68 -13.46
CA GLY A 414 -15.75 -19.31 -14.74
C GLY A 414 -14.26 -19.40 -15.11
N LYS A 415 -13.99 -19.85 -16.35
CA LYS A 415 -12.64 -19.99 -16.90
C LYS A 415 -11.93 -18.63 -17.03
N PRO A 416 -10.59 -18.57 -16.86
CA PRO A 416 -9.82 -17.34 -17.03
C PRO A 416 -10.00 -16.74 -18.43
N LYS A 417 -10.08 -15.41 -18.53
CA LYS A 417 -10.33 -14.70 -19.80
C LYS A 417 -9.09 -13.96 -20.24
N GLY A 418 -8.66 -14.15 -21.50
CA GLY A 418 -7.53 -13.43 -22.07
C GLY A 418 -7.90 -12.00 -22.48
N VAL A 419 -7.42 -10.99 -21.76
CA VAL A 419 -7.62 -9.57 -22.09
C VAL A 419 -6.54 -9.12 -23.08
N LEU A 420 -6.95 -8.56 -24.22
CA LEU A 420 -6.06 -8.10 -25.29
C LEU A 420 -5.60 -6.64 -25.03
N ILE A 421 -4.36 -6.45 -24.58
CA ILE A 421 -3.79 -5.12 -24.27
C ILE A 421 -2.75 -4.72 -25.32
N GLY A 422 -2.96 -3.56 -25.94
CA GLY A 422 -2.00 -2.98 -26.90
C GLY A 422 -0.85 -2.24 -26.24
N HIS A 423 0.25 -2.02 -26.96
CA HIS A 423 1.38 -1.23 -26.48
C HIS A 423 0.94 0.20 -26.08
N GLN A 424 0.09 0.85 -26.88
CA GLN A 424 -0.45 2.17 -26.60
C GLN A 424 -1.18 2.22 -25.25
N GLY A 425 -1.90 1.17 -24.87
CA GLY A 425 -2.68 1.20 -23.63
C GLY A 425 -1.80 1.32 -22.39
N VAL A 426 -0.70 0.55 -22.36
CA VAL A 426 0.30 0.60 -21.28
C VAL A 426 1.03 1.95 -21.29
N MET A 427 1.44 2.43 -22.47
CA MET A 427 2.15 3.71 -22.60
C MET A 427 1.28 4.92 -22.23
N ALA A 428 -0.02 4.87 -22.53
CA ALA A 428 -0.97 5.90 -22.15
C ALA A 428 -1.11 5.98 -20.64
N VAL A 429 -1.25 4.84 -19.96
CA VAL A 429 -1.29 4.78 -18.49
C VAL A 429 0.01 5.29 -17.88
N ALA A 430 1.18 4.88 -18.40
CA ALA A 430 2.48 5.36 -17.95
C ALA A 430 2.62 6.89 -18.11
N GLY A 431 2.19 7.44 -19.25
CA GLY A 431 2.16 8.89 -19.48
C GLY A 431 1.18 9.64 -18.60
N GLY A 432 0.01 9.05 -18.33
CA GLY A 432 -0.96 9.61 -17.38
C GLY A 432 -0.41 9.69 -15.97
N ILE A 433 0.22 8.61 -15.50
CA ILE A 433 0.88 8.53 -14.19
C ILE A 433 2.02 9.55 -14.08
N HIS A 434 2.83 9.70 -15.12
CA HIS A 434 3.91 10.69 -15.15
C HIS A 434 3.41 12.08 -14.74
N LYS A 435 2.24 12.50 -15.24
CA LYS A 435 1.65 13.80 -14.89
C LYS A 435 1.20 13.92 -13.43
N PHE A 436 0.86 12.83 -12.76
CA PHE A 436 0.45 12.84 -11.35
C PHE A 436 1.62 12.77 -10.40
N ILE A 437 2.53 11.81 -10.62
CA ILE A 437 3.51 11.43 -9.59
C ILE A 437 4.89 12.04 -9.80
N ALA A 438 5.17 12.65 -10.96
CA ALA A 438 6.46 13.29 -11.22
C ALA A 438 6.91 14.26 -10.12
N PRO A 439 6.03 15.10 -9.53
CA PRO A 439 6.45 15.99 -8.43
C PRO A 439 6.88 15.27 -7.14
N PHE A 440 6.54 13.99 -6.99
CA PHE A 440 6.74 13.20 -5.77
C PHE A 440 7.88 12.18 -5.91
N ILE A 441 8.47 12.07 -7.10
CA ILE A 441 9.50 11.09 -7.41
C ILE A 441 10.82 11.80 -7.76
N ASP A 442 11.89 11.35 -7.14
CA ASP A 442 13.25 11.64 -7.59
C ASP A 442 13.75 10.48 -8.45
N TYR A 443 13.66 10.65 -9.76
CA TYR A 443 13.99 9.62 -10.75
C TYR A 443 15.43 9.10 -10.69
N LYS A 444 16.37 9.83 -10.06
CA LYS A 444 17.77 9.40 -9.95
C LYS A 444 18.03 8.54 -8.72
N HIS A 445 17.25 8.71 -7.67
CA HIS A 445 17.54 8.11 -6.36
C HIS A 445 16.47 7.12 -5.93
N ASP A 446 15.23 7.34 -6.34
CA ASP A 446 14.09 6.54 -5.90
C ASP A 446 14.16 5.11 -6.39
N ILE A 447 13.64 4.24 -5.54
CA ILE A 447 13.70 2.79 -5.69
C ILE A 447 12.39 2.19 -5.21
N ILE A 448 11.83 1.32 -6.04
CA ILE A 448 10.59 0.60 -5.77
C ILE A 448 10.88 -0.88 -5.51
N LEU A 449 10.12 -1.49 -4.61
CA LEU A 449 10.11 -2.93 -4.41
C LEU A 449 8.97 -3.55 -5.23
N SER A 450 9.31 -4.36 -6.22
CA SER A 450 8.35 -5.12 -7.04
C SER A 450 8.29 -6.57 -6.58
N TYR A 451 7.14 -6.95 -6.03
CA TYR A 451 6.88 -8.29 -5.46
C TYR A 451 5.44 -8.76 -5.72
N LEU A 452 4.60 -7.90 -6.31
CA LEU A 452 3.28 -8.26 -6.79
C LEU A 452 3.42 -8.99 -8.14
N PRO A 453 2.54 -9.95 -8.48
CA PRO A 453 2.62 -10.70 -9.73
C PRO A 453 2.65 -9.78 -10.96
N LEU A 454 3.67 -9.88 -11.82
CA LEU A 454 3.77 -9.17 -13.10
C LEU A 454 2.74 -9.66 -14.13
N SER A 455 2.13 -10.82 -13.89
CA SER A 455 0.92 -11.29 -14.57
C SER A 455 -0.32 -10.45 -14.23
N HIS A 456 -0.27 -9.58 -13.22
CA HIS A 456 -1.30 -8.61 -12.89
C HIS A 456 -0.92 -7.24 -13.47
N VAL A 457 -1.86 -6.59 -14.16
CA VAL A 457 -1.65 -5.32 -14.89
C VAL A 457 -1.04 -4.21 -14.02
N LEU A 458 -1.47 -4.08 -12.75
CA LEU A 458 -0.93 -3.13 -11.78
C LEU A 458 0.60 -3.19 -11.67
N ALA A 459 1.16 -4.36 -11.38
CA ALA A 459 2.60 -4.50 -11.24
C ALA A 459 3.32 -4.23 -12.57
N PHE A 460 2.77 -4.77 -13.66
CA PHE A 460 3.36 -4.64 -14.98
C PHE A 460 3.47 -3.18 -15.46
N PHE A 461 2.40 -2.38 -15.36
CA PHE A 461 2.46 -1.00 -15.81
C PHE A 461 3.34 -0.14 -14.90
N VAL A 462 3.36 -0.41 -13.58
CA VAL A 462 4.21 0.33 -12.63
C VAL A 462 5.68 0.07 -12.95
N ASP A 463 6.07 -1.20 -13.13
CA ASP A 463 7.44 -1.56 -13.53
C ASP A 463 7.80 -0.93 -14.89
N THR A 464 6.87 -0.95 -15.86
CA THR A 464 7.08 -0.31 -17.16
C THR A 464 7.29 1.21 -17.03
N TYR A 465 6.50 1.89 -16.19
CA TYR A 465 6.67 3.31 -15.90
C TYR A 465 8.00 3.60 -15.21
N CYS A 466 8.41 2.76 -14.25
CA CYS A 466 9.69 2.88 -13.57
C CYS A 466 10.86 2.71 -14.55
N MET A 467 10.80 1.73 -15.45
CA MET A 467 11.80 1.53 -16.51
C MET A 467 11.84 2.69 -17.50
N GLN A 468 10.69 3.28 -17.86
CA GLN A 468 10.66 4.49 -18.70
C GLN A 468 11.33 5.67 -17.98
N SER A 469 11.04 5.81 -16.69
CA SER A 469 11.43 6.99 -15.91
C SER A 469 12.82 6.89 -15.27
N GLY A 470 13.48 5.72 -15.33
CA GLY A 470 14.79 5.48 -14.71
C GLY A 470 14.76 5.20 -13.21
N ILE A 471 13.59 4.84 -12.67
CA ILE A 471 13.43 4.46 -11.28
C ILE A 471 13.94 3.03 -11.10
N ARG A 472 14.77 2.79 -10.08
CA ARG A 472 15.28 1.45 -9.77
C ARG A 472 14.19 0.54 -9.25
N ILE A 473 14.13 -0.69 -9.76
CA ILE A 473 13.20 -1.74 -9.38
C ILE A 473 13.99 -2.86 -8.73
N GLY A 474 13.81 -3.05 -7.42
CA GLY A 474 14.29 -4.25 -6.74
C GLY A 474 13.20 -5.32 -6.72
N TYR A 475 13.50 -6.53 -7.17
CA TYR A 475 12.58 -7.67 -7.12
C TYR A 475 12.68 -8.43 -5.79
N GLY A 476 11.51 -8.76 -5.22
CA GLY A 476 11.37 -9.61 -4.05
C GLY A 476 10.14 -10.52 -4.16
N THR A 477 9.83 -11.29 -3.12
CA THR A 477 8.65 -12.17 -3.12
C THR A 477 7.79 -11.93 -1.88
N PRO A 478 6.46 -12.19 -1.93
CA PRO A 478 5.62 -12.10 -0.73
C PRO A 478 6.14 -12.93 0.45
N ARG A 479 6.80 -14.07 0.17
CA ARG A 479 7.35 -14.96 1.18
C ARG A 479 8.61 -14.39 1.84
N THR A 480 9.48 -13.71 1.09
CA THR A 480 10.76 -13.14 1.56
C THR A 480 10.68 -11.65 1.92
N LEU A 481 9.47 -11.07 1.83
CA LEU A 481 9.22 -9.65 2.02
C LEU A 481 9.66 -9.13 3.39
N THR A 482 9.40 -9.92 4.45
CA THR A 482 9.75 -9.64 5.84
C THR A 482 10.79 -10.64 6.36
N ASP A 483 11.32 -10.38 7.56
CA ASP A 483 12.32 -11.27 8.18
C ASP A 483 11.75 -12.63 8.64
N GLU A 484 10.44 -12.87 8.49
CA GLU A 484 9.77 -14.07 9.01
C GLU A 484 10.22 -15.36 8.32
N SER A 485 10.45 -15.31 7.00
CA SER A 485 10.82 -16.48 6.18
C SER A 485 12.29 -16.55 5.80
N VAL A 486 13.14 -15.71 6.39
CA VAL A 486 14.59 -15.68 6.08
C VAL A 486 15.46 -15.91 7.31
N ARG A 487 16.67 -16.41 7.11
CA ARG A 487 17.70 -16.59 8.15
C ARG A 487 19.06 -16.18 7.62
N GLU A 488 19.91 -15.70 8.54
CA GLU A 488 21.26 -15.21 8.23
C GLU A 488 21.30 -14.03 7.24
N CYS A 489 20.16 -13.45 6.90
CA CYS A 489 20.01 -12.29 6.03
C CYS A 489 18.75 -11.50 6.41
N GLN A 490 18.58 -10.32 5.82
CA GLN A 490 17.37 -9.51 5.98
C GLN A 490 16.33 -9.84 4.91
N GLY A 491 15.05 -9.63 5.23
CA GLY A 491 13.96 -9.66 4.28
C GLY A 491 14.04 -8.51 3.27
N ASP A 492 13.31 -8.62 2.17
CA ASP A 492 13.49 -7.75 1.00
C ASP A 492 13.24 -6.28 1.29
N ILE A 493 12.26 -5.94 2.15
CA ILE A 493 11.99 -4.55 2.52
C ILE A 493 13.18 -3.92 3.25
N LYS A 494 13.77 -4.63 4.21
CA LYS A 494 14.87 -4.09 5.04
C LYS A 494 16.17 -4.01 4.25
N GLU A 495 16.44 -4.99 3.39
CA GLU A 495 17.62 -4.99 2.53
C GLU A 495 17.54 -3.87 1.47
N LEU A 496 16.43 -3.76 0.75
CA LEU A 496 16.28 -2.77 -0.34
C LEU A 496 16.05 -1.35 0.18
N ARG A 497 15.39 -1.23 1.34
CA ARG A 497 14.93 0.04 1.93
C ARG A 497 14.13 0.89 0.92
N PRO A 498 13.02 0.39 0.36
CA PRO A 498 12.32 1.05 -0.73
C PRO A 498 11.84 2.46 -0.36
N MET A 499 11.71 3.33 -1.36
CA MET A 499 11.13 4.67 -1.22
C MET A 499 9.67 4.71 -1.67
N VAL A 500 9.29 3.79 -2.57
CA VAL A 500 7.90 3.55 -2.96
C VAL A 500 7.60 2.06 -2.85
N MET A 501 6.40 1.72 -2.41
CA MET A 501 5.91 0.34 -2.46
C MET A 501 4.47 0.32 -2.95
N MET A 502 4.14 -0.68 -3.76
CA MET A 502 2.76 -1.00 -4.13
C MET A 502 2.30 -2.25 -3.40
N GLY A 503 1.01 -2.37 -3.10
CA GLY A 503 0.46 -3.51 -2.38
C GLY A 503 -1.06 -3.58 -2.47
N VAL A 504 -1.61 -4.77 -2.27
CA VAL A 504 -3.06 -4.97 -2.11
C VAL A 504 -3.46 -4.78 -0.64
N PRO A 505 -4.75 -4.55 -0.30
CA PRO A 505 -5.18 -4.33 1.08
C PRO A 505 -4.70 -5.39 2.08
N GLN A 506 -4.61 -6.66 1.67
CA GLN A 506 -4.10 -7.74 2.53
C GLN A 506 -2.63 -7.54 2.95
N VAL A 507 -1.77 -7.05 2.04
CA VAL A 507 -0.38 -6.75 2.38
C VAL A 507 -0.32 -5.63 3.42
N TRP A 508 -1.11 -4.57 3.22
CA TRP A 508 -1.17 -3.45 4.15
C TRP A 508 -1.74 -3.85 5.51
N ASN A 509 -2.74 -4.73 5.54
CA ASN A 509 -3.27 -5.30 6.78
C ASN A 509 -2.22 -6.14 7.52
N THR A 510 -1.40 -6.90 6.80
CA THR A 510 -0.30 -7.68 7.39
C THR A 510 0.76 -6.77 8.01
N ILE A 511 1.19 -5.73 7.29
CA ILE A 511 2.13 -4.72 7.81
C ILE A 511 1.53 -3.99 9.02
N ARG A 512 0.24 -3.61 8.96
CA ARG A 512 -0.50 -3.00 10.06
C ARG A 512 -0.51 -3.90 11.29
N ALA A 513 -0.84 -5.19 11.12
CA ALA A 513 -0.90 -6.15 12.22
C ALA A 513 0.48 -6.32 12.87
N GLY A 514 1.55 -6.45 12.07
CA GLY A 514 2.92 -6.51 12.56
C GLY A 514 3.32 -5.27 13.37
N MET A 515 2.98 -4.07 12.87
CA MET A 515 3.18 -2.81 13.58
C MET A 515 2.41 -2.76 14.90
N LEU A 516 1.11 -3.03 14.88
CA LEU A 516 0.26 -2.96 16.07
C LEU A 516 0.66 -3.99 17.13
N LYS A 517 1.12 -5.18 16.72
CA LYS A 517 1.70 -6.18 17.61
C LYS A 517 2.91 -5.62 18.37
N GLN A 518 3.77 -4.85 17.71
CA GLN A 518 4.94 -4.22 18.35
C GLN A 518 4.54 -3.06 19.28
N VAL A 519 3.54 -2.26 18.89
CA VAL A 519 2.99 -1.19 19.75
C VAL A 519 2.33 -1.78 20.99
N ASN A 520 1.58 -2.87 20.86
CA ASN A 520 0.88 -3.51 21.98
C ASN A 520 1.81 -4.21 22.97
N LYS A 521 3.04 -4.58 22.56
CA LYS A 521 4.10 -5.03 23.47
C LYS A 521 4.71 -3.91 24.31
N SER A 522 4.47 -2.64 23.96
CA SER A 522 5.02 -1.49 24.67
C SER A 522 4.20 -1.14 25.91
N SER A 523 4.77 -0.34 26.83
CA SER A 523 4.06 0.10 28.03
C SER A 523 2.81 0.92 27.69
N TRP A 524 1.83 0.94 28.60
CA TRP A 524 0.54 1.63 28.37
C TRP A 524 0.71 3.12 28.02
N LEU A 525 1.72 3.78 28.59
CA LEU A 525 2.07 5.18 28.29
C LEU A 525 2.54 5.35 26.84
N VAL A 526 3.45 4.47 26.39
CA VAL A 526 3.95 4.49 25.00
C VAL A 526 2.82 4.21 24.01
N ARG A 527 1.94 3.27 24.35
CA ARG A 527 0.75 2.96 23.54
C ARG A 527 -0.19 4.18 23.43
N LYS A 528 -0.48 4.85 24.54
CA LYS A 528 -1.33 6.06 24.56
C LYS A 528 -0.71 7.20 23.77
N LEU A 529 0.61 7.40 23.91
CA LEU A 529 1.35 8.39 23.13
C LEU A 529 1.25 8.10 21.62
N PHE A 530 1.41 6.84 21.22
CA PHE A 530 1.30 6.43 19.81
C PHE A 530 -0.08 6.77 19.23
N TYR A 531 -1.18 6.40 19.88
CA TYR A 531 -2.53 6.67 19.36
C TYR A 531 -2.86 8.17 19.36
N ASN A 532 -2.50 8.91 20.41
CA ASN A 532 -2.66 10.37 20.42
C ASN A 532 -1.84 11.04 19.31
N ALA A 533 -0.64 10.52 19.03
CA ALA A 533 0.20 11.00 17.95
C ALA A 533 -0.44 10.74 16.57
N VAL A 534 -1.09 9.59 16.38
CA VAL A 534 -1.85 9.30 15.15
C VAL A 534 -2.98 10.31 14.95
N GLU A 535 -3.76 10.60 16.00
CA GLU A 535 -4.85 11.56 15.92
C GLU A 535 -4.35 12.98 15.62
N LEU A 536 -3.32 13.43 16.34
CA LEU A 536 -2.71 14.75 16.13
C LEU A 536 -2.12 14.90 14.73
N LYS A 537 -1.34 13.93 14.25
CA LYS A 537 -0.71 13.98 12.92
C LYS A 537 -1.76 14.08 11.81
N ASN A 538 -2.86 13.34 11.93
CA ASN A 538 -3.97 13.43 10.98
C ASN A 538 -4.67 14.79 11.02
N ALA A 539 -4.89 15.36 12.21
CA ALA A 539 -5.49 16.70 12.33
C ALA A 539 -4.60 17.78 11.71
N LEU A 540 -3.28 17.75 12.00
CA LEU A 540 -2.31 18.67 11.39
C LEU A 540 -2.29 18.54 9.87
N ARG A 541 -2.25 17.31 9.34
CA ARG A 541 -2.29 17.05 7.89
C ARG A 541 -3.57 17.60 7.24
N SER A 542 -4.74 17.42 7.85
CA SER A 542 -6.00 17.95 7.30
C SER A 542 -6.06 19.47 7.22
N HIS A 543 -5.21 20.16 8.00
CA HIS A 543 -5.07 21.61 7.99
C HIS A 543 -3.79 22.10 7.27
N ASN A 544 -3.09 21.21 6.55
CA ASN A 544 -1.80 21.49 5.89
C ASN A 544 -0.74 22.09 6.84
N LEU A 545 -0.71 21.63 8.09
CA LEU A 545 0.26 22.06 9.10
C LEU A 545 1.47 21.11 9.15
N PRO A 546 2.67 21.60 9.56
CA PRO A 546 3.86 20.77 9.73
C PRO A 546 3.64 19.63 10.74
N HIS A 547 4.01 18.40 10.36
CA HIS A 547 3.69 17.19 11.13
C HIS A 547 4.78 16.11 11.11
N ASN A 548 5.84 16.29 10.31
CA ASN A 548 6.89 15.29 10.09
C ASN A 548 7.77 15.03 11.33
N PHE A 549 7.76 15.91 12.32
CA PHE A 549 8.55 15.76 13.56
C PHE A 549 8.20 14.51 14.36
N MET A 550 6.94 14.08 14.26
CA MET A 550 6.43 12.90 14.94
C MET A 550 7.03 11.61 14.38
N ASP A 551 7.57 11.67 13.16
CA ASP A 551 8.04 10.51 12.40
C ASP A 551 9.32 9.94 13.00
N ASN A 552 10.23 10.83 13.41
CA ASN A 552 11.51 10.45 13.98
C ASN A 552 11.44 10.18 15.50
N ILE A 553 10.40 10.67 16.18
CA ILE A 553 10.25 10.53 17.63
C ILE A 553 9.33 9.36 17.98
N VAL A 554 8.11 9.36 17.44
CA VAL A 554 7.05 8.39 17.80
C VAL A 554 7.04 7.21 16.84
N PHE A 555 7.14 7.49 15.54
CA PHE A 555 6.92 6.47 14.50
C PHE A 555 8.20 5.83 13.97
N LYS A 556 9.38 6.18 14.49
CA LYS A 556 10.67 5.72 13.96
C LYS A 556 10.77 4.21 13.88
N LYS A 557 10.40 3.50 14.96
CA LYS A 557 10.45 2.03 15.00
C LYS A 557 9.52 1.39 13.97
N THR A 558 8.35 1.99 13.74
CA THR A 558 7.41 1.54 12.72
C THR A 558 7.97 1.75 11.32
N ARG A 559 8.53 2.93 11.05
CA ARG A 559 9.15 3.26 9.76
C ARG A 559 10.38 2.41 9.47
N ASP A 560 11.22 2.15 10.48
CA ASP A 560 12.41 1.31 10.34
C ASP A 560 12.04 -0.14 9.98
N ALA A 561 10.88 -0.63 10.44
CA ALA A 561 10.39 -1.96 10.08
C ALA A 561 10.08 -2.11 8.58
N THR A 562 9.82 -1.00 7.88
CA THR A 562 9.64 -0.95 6.43
C THR A 562 10.81 -0.30 5.68
N GLY A 563 12.01 -0.34 6.27
CA GLY A 563 13.25 0.14 5.63
C GLY A 563 13.54 1.64 5.84
N GLY A 564 12.62 2.38 6.48
CA GLY A 564 12.81 3.73 6.99
C GLY A 564 12.72 4.86 5.95
N ARG A 565 12.70 4.55 4.64
CA ARG A 565 12.81 5.54 3.56
C ARG A 565 11.55 5.74 2.72
N LEU A 566 10.43 5.10 3.08
CA LEU A 566 9.19 5.24 2.34
C LEU A 566 8.74 6.71 2.26
N LYS A 567 8.54 7.18 1.03
CA LYS A 567 7.93 8.47 0.68
C LYS A 567 6.42 8.34 0.63
N PHE A 568 5.93 7.31 -0.05
CA PHE A 568 4.51 6.96 -0.10
C PHE A 568 4.32 5.48 -0.50
N VAL A 569 3.12 4.97 -0.27
CA VAL A 569 2.71 3.62 -0.67
C VAL A 569 1.43 3.65 -1.49
N ILE A 570 1.29 2.70 -2.40
CA ILE A 570 0.17 2.59 -3.34
C ILE A 570 -0.68 1.39 -2.95
N THR A 571 -1.98 1.60 -2.75
CA THR A 571 -2.94 0.50 -2.59
C THR A 571 -3.91 0.46 -3.76
N GLY A 572 -4.18 -0.74 -4.25
CA GLY A 572 -5.09 -0.97 -5.38
C GLY A 572 -5.56 -2.42 -5.45
N GLY A 573 -6.39 -2.71 -6.45
CA GLY A 573 -6.94 -4.06 -6.69
C GLY A 573 -8.15 -4.42 -5.82
N ALA A 574 -8.31 -3.81 -4.64
CA ALA A 574 -9.50 -3.90 -3.79
C ALA A 574 -9.63 -2.68 -2.86
N PRO A 575 -10.83 -2.38 -2.31
CA PRO A 575 -11.04 -1.27 -1.39
C PRO A 575 -10.26 -1.42 -0.07
N ILE A 576 -9.64 -0.34 0.41
CA ILE A 576 -9.01 -0.28 1.73
C ILE A 576 -9.89 0.50 2.71
N ASN A 577 -9.94 0.05 3.96
CA ASN A 577 -10.70 0.73 4.99
C ASN A 577 -10.05 2.08 5.38
N ARG A 578 -10.90 3.10 5.62
CA ARG A 578 -10.50 4.44 6.06
C ARG A 578 -9.56 4.45 7.26
N ASN A 579 -9.86 3.66 8.29
CA ASN A 579 -9.07 3.64 9.53
C ASN A 579 -7.69 3.02 9.31
N VAL A 580 -7.58 2.04 8.41
CA VAL A 580 -6.29 1.51 7.98
C VAL A 580 -5.50 2.60 7.24
N GLN A 581 -6.08 3.25 6.24
CA GLN A 581 -5.41 4.34 5.52
C GLN A 581 -5.00 5.47 6.47
N ARG A 582 -5.88 5.89 7.38
CA ARG A 582 -5.63 6.94 8.38
C ARG A 582 -4.47 6.59 9.32
N LEU A 583 -4.42 5.36 9.79
CA LEU A 583 -3.33 4.87 10.64
C LEU A 583 -2.02 4.83 9.85
N MET A 584 -2.03 4.29 8.63
CA MET A 584 -0.83 4.14 7.80
C MET A 584 -0.28 5.49 7.35
N ASN A 585 -1.15 6.44 6.95
CA ASN A 585 -0.82 7.82 6.64
C ASN A 585 -0.05 8.51 7.78
N ALA A 586 -0.45 8.25 9.02
CA ALA A 586 0.19 8.83 10.19
C ALA A 586 1.45 8.05 10.59
N ALA A 587 1.36 6.74 10.78
CA ALA A 587 2.43 5.94 11.39
C ALA A 587 3.54 5.51 10.42
N LEU A 588 3.30 5.58 9.11
CA LEU A 588 4.24 5.09 8.10
C LEU A 588 4.63 6.20 7.12
N CYS A 589 3.75 6.52 6.19
CA CYS A 589 3.89 7.50 5.11
C CYS A 589 2.53 7.64 4.42
N PRO A 590 2.32 8.65 3.55
CA PRO A 590 1.14 8.71 2.71
C PRO A 590 0.84 7.40 1.97
N MET A 591 -0.40 6.95 2.07
CA MET A 591 -0.97 5.79 1.40
C MET A 591 -2.00 6.30 0.40
N ILE A 592 -1.71 6.15 -0.89
CA ILE A 592 -2.57 6.59 -1.99
C ILE A 592 -3.39 5.42 -2.53
N GLN A 593 -4.67 5.65 -2.80
CA GLN A 593 -5.54 4.68 -3.43
C GLN A 593 -5.58 4.86 -4.95
N GLY A 594 -5.52 3.75 -5.68
CA GLY A 594 -5.74 3.72 -7.13
C GLY A 594 -6.87 2.78 -7.51
N PHE A 595 -7.72 3.21 -8.45
CA PHE A 595 -8.75 2.39 -9.08
C PHE A 595 -8.37 2.09 -10.52
N GLY A 596 -8.65 0.87 -10.96
CA GLY A 596 -8.56 0.47 -12.33
C GLY A 596 -8.70 -1.04 -12.53
N MET A 597 -8.50 -1.49 -13.76
CA MET A 597 -8.81 -2.85 -14.20
C MET A 597 -7.94 -3.26 -15.39
N THR A 598 -7.87 -4.56 -15.66
CA THR A 598 -7.07 -5.13 -16.76
C THR A 598 -7.58 -4.66 -18.12
N GLU A 599 -8.89 -4.53 -18.28
CA GLU A 599 -9.58 -4.05 -19.48
C GLU A 599 -9.30 -2.57 -19.79
N ALA A 600 -8.67 -1.84 -18.87
CA ALA A 600 -8.21 -0.46 -19.05
C ALA A 600 -6.68 -0.33 -18.93
N SER A 601 -5.93 -1.41 -19.19
CA SER A 601 -4.46 -1.43 -19.10
C SER A 601 -3.88 -1.02 -17.75
N GLY A 602 -4.67 -1.02 -16.68
CA GLY A 602 -4.19 -0.74 -15.33
C GLY A 602 -4.95 0.33 -14.59
N LEU A 603 -4.60 1.60 -14.79
CA LEU A 603 -5.03 2.71 -13.94
C LEU A 603 -6.13 3.55 -14.59
N LEU A 604 -7.22 3.76 -13.85
CA LEU A 604 -8.32 4.65 -14.22
C LEU A 604 -8.31 5.93 -13.39
N SER A 605 -8.11 5.86 -12.07
CA SER A 605 -8.00 7.04 -11.21
C SER A 605 -7.02 6.81 -10.07
N VAL A 606 -6.41 7.87 -9.55
CA VAL A 606 -5.45 7.76 -8.44
C VAL A 606 -5.48 8.99 -7.52
N GLN A 607 -5.31 8.75 -6.22
CA GLN A 607 -5.02 9.81 -5.26
C GLN A 607 -3.58 10.34 -5.40
N LEU A 608 -3.38 11.62 -5.09
CA LEU A 608 -2.04 12.19 -5.00
C LEU A 608 -1.44 11.94 -3.59
N PRO A 609 -0.11 11.82 -3.44
CA PRO A 609 0.52 11.61 -2.13
C PRO A 609 0.20 12.67 -1.07
N ASP A 610 -0.06 13.90 -1.48
CA ASP A 610 -0.41 15.03 -0.63
C ASP A 610 -1.92 15.21 -0.42
N ASP A 611 -2.76 14.38 -1.05
CA ASP A 611 -4.22 14.40 -0.84
C ASP A 611 -4.55 14.06 0.63
N PRO A 612 -5.18 14.97 1.39
CA PRO A 612 -5.54 14.71 2.80
C PRO A 612 -6.88 13.96 2.92
N THR A 613 -7.59 13.73 1.82
CA THR A 613 -8.93 13.17 1.82
C THR A 613 -8.92 11.63 1.87
N PHE A 614 -10.02 11.08 2.37
CA PHE A 614 -10.23 9.64 2.51
C PHE A 614 -11.47 9.21 1.72
N ASN A 615 -11.71 7.90 1.62
CA ASN A 615 -12.88 7.30 0.97
C ASN A 615 -13.05 7.67 -0.51
N ASN A 616 -11.95 7.92 -1.21
CA ASN A 616 -11.93 8.17 -2.63
C ASN A 616 -10.68 7.56 -3.26
N VAL A 617 -10.72 7.42 -4.58
CA VAL A 617 -9.65 6.90 -5.44
C VAL A 617 -9.08 8.00 -6.34
N GLY A 618 -9.23 9.25 -5.91
CA GLY A 618 -8.66 10.44 -6.53
C GLY A 618 -9.25 10.83 -7.87
N ALA A 619 -8.44 11.51 -8.69
CA ALA A 619 -8.89 12.11 -9.94
C ALA A 619 -8.75 11.12 -11.13
N PRO A 620 -9.57 11.28 -12.19
CA PRO A 620 -9.42 10.50 -13.42
C PRO A 620 -8.01 10.61 -14.01
N CYS A 621 -7.46 9.50 -14.47
CA CYS A 621 -6.17 9.45 -15.12
C CYS A 621 -6.19 10.25 -16.43
N PRO A 622 -5.14 11.03 -16.76
CA PRO A 622 -5.08 11.79 -18.00
C PRO A 622 -5.26 10.96 -19.28
N SER A 623 -5.07 9.64 -19.20
CA SER A 623 -5.27 8.70 -20.31
C SER A 623 -6.71 8.29 -20.54
N VAL A 624 -7.65 8.74 -19.72
CA VAL A 624 -9.08 8.41 -19.84
C VAL A 624 -9.98 9.60 -19.60
N GLU A 625 -11.18 9.50 -20.15
CA GLU A 625 -12.32 10.27 -19.73
C GLU A 625 -13.37 9.35 -19.09
N MET A 626 -14.15 9.90 -18.17
CA MET A 626 -15.09 9.15 -17.36
C MET A 626 -16.46 9.82 -17.29
N LYS A 627 -17.51 9.02 -17.24
CA LYS A 627 -18.86 9.47 -16.87
C LYS A 627 -19.51 8.42 -15.95
N LEU A 628 -20.54 8.83 -15.22
CA LEU A 628 -21.40 7.91 -14.48
C LEU A 628 -22.73 7.78 -15.21
N VAL A 629 -23.22 6.56 -15.34
CA VAL A 629 -24.48 6.23 -16.02
C VAL A 629 -25.48 5.64 -15.03
N ASP A 630 -26.76 5.97 -15.17
CA ASP A 630 -27.84 5.48 -14.32
C ASP A 630 -27.83 3.95 -14.18
N VAL A 631 -28.13 3.48 -12.96
CA VAL A 631 -28.42 2.08 -12.65
C VAL A 631 -29.76 2.03 -11.90
N PRO A 632 -30.89 2.16 -12.63
CA PRO A 632 -32.22 2.30 -12.02
C PRO A 632 -32.57 1.12 -11.09
N GLU A 633 -32.15 -0.10 -11.46
CA GLU A 633 -32.37 -1.32 -10.69
C GLU A 633 -31.70 -1.32 -9.31
N ALA A 634 -30.66 -0.49 -9.12
CA ALA A 634 -29.96 -0.30 -7.85
C ALA A 634 -30.18 1.11 -7.25
N LYS A 635 -31.10 1.90 -7.83
CA LYS A 635 -31.44 3.28 -7.43
C LYS A 635 -30.24 4.25 -7.41
N TYR A 636 -29.23 3.99 -8.24
CA TYR A 636 -28.15 4.96 -8.48
C TYR A 636 -28.47 5.79 -9.72
N PHE A 637 -28.48 7.11 -9.56
CA PHE A 637 -28.85 8.04 -10.62
C PHE A 637 -27.78 9.12 -10.79
N ALA A 638 -27.36 9.33 -12.03
CA ALA A 638 -26.33 10.26 -12.46
C ALA A 638 -26.66 11.70 -12.04
N LYS A 639 -27.94 12.08 -12.00
CA LYS A 639 -28.39 13.37 -11.47
C LYS A 639 -27.99 13.63 -10.01
N ASN A 640 -27.76 12.55 -9.25
CA ASN A 640 -27.28 12.59 -7.87
C ASN A 640 -25.74 12.39 -7.79
N GLY A 641 -25.04 12.44 -8.92
CA GLY A 641 -23.60 12.19 -8.99
C GLY A 641 -23.21 10.73 -8.75
N LYS A 642 -24.13 9.77 -8.93
CA LYS A 642 -23.92 8.33 -8.69
C LYS A 642 -24.29 7.50 -9.90
N GLY A 643 -23.57 6.42 -10.18
CA GLY A 643 -23.92 5.54 -11.30
C GLY A 643 -22.82 4.54 -11.62
N GLU A 644 -23.04 3.73 -12.64
CA GLU A 644 -21.99 2.86 -13.20
C GLU A 644 -20.91 3.72 -13.85
N ILE A 645 -19.66 3.43 -13.53
CA ILE A 645 -18.50 4.14 -14.09
C ILE A 645 -18.27 3.63 -15.50
N TRP A 646 -18.35 4.52 -16.47
CA TRP A 646 -18.00 4.26 -17.87
C TRP A 646 -16.76 5.06 -18.21
N VAL A 647 -15.81 4.42 -18.90
CA VAL A 647 -14.52 5.03 -19.24
C VAL A 647 -14.20 4.89 -20.71
N ARG A 648 -13.54 5.88 -21.30
CA ARG A 648 -13.05 5.84 -22.68
C ARG A 648 -11.66 6.43 -22.76
N GLY A 649 -10.80 5.88 -23.62
CA GLY A 649 -9.47 6.42 -23.85
C GLY A 649 -8.49 5.42 -24.45
N PRO A 650 -7.27 5.85 -24.80
CA PRO A 650 -6.22 5.02 -25.38
C PRO A 650 -5.80 3.83 -24.50
N SER A 651 -6.11 3.84 -23.20
CA SER A 651 -5.83 2.75 -22.26
C SER A 651 -6.81 1.58 -22.33
N VAL A 652 -7.96 1.74 -22.97
CA VAL A 652 -8.99 0.68 -23.09
C VAL A 652 -8.47 -0.47 -23.95
N PHE A 653 -8.67 -1.70 -23.48
CA PHE A 653 -8.30 -2.94 -24.15
C PHE A 653 -8.94 -3.09 -25.54
N LYS A 654 -8.43 -4.04 -26.32
CA LYS A 654 -8.94 -4.37 -27.66
C LYS A 654 -10.08 -5.39 -27.64
N GLY A 655 -10.46 -5.88 -26.47
CA GLY A 655 -11.46 -6.93 -26.28
C GLY A 655 -10.89 -8.18 -25.61
N TYR A 656 -11.70 -9.23 -25.57
CA TYR A 656 -11.33 -10.54 -25.03
C TYR A 656 -10.97 -11.49 -26.16
N LEU A 657 -9.89 -12.27 -25.96
CA LEU A 657 -9.42 -13.25 -26.93
C LEU A 657 -10.51 -14.28 -27.22
N ASP A 658 -10.85 -14.44 -28.50
CA ASP A 658 -11.86 -15.37 -29.02
C ASP A 658 -13.23 -15.27 -28.33
N ASN A 659 -13.61 -14.06 -27.88
CA ASN A 659 -14.89 -13.81 -27.21
C ASN A 659 -15.49 -12.45 -27.61
N ASP A 660 -15.95 -12.36 -28.86
CA ASP A 660 -16.55 -11.16 -29.44
C ASP A 660 -17.87 -10.77 -28.76
N GLU A 661 -18.64 -11.75 -28.28
CA GLU A 661 -19.90 -11.51 -27.58
C GLU A 661 -19.67 -10.73 -26.28
N LEU A 662 -18.81 -11.24 -25.40
CA LEU A 662 -18.47 -10.55 -24.16
C LEU A 662 -17.81 -9.19 -24.43
N THR A 663 -17.00 -9.10 -25.49
CA THR A 663 -16.37 -7.83 -25.89
C THR A 663 -17.43 -6.77 -26.22
N ARG A 664 -18.46 -7.12 -27.00
CA ARG A 664 -19.55 -6.22 -27.39
C ARG A 664 -20.49 -5.88 -26.23
N GLU A 665 -20.63 -6.78 -25.26
CA GLU A 665 -21.37 -6.48 -24.02
C GLU A 665 -20.64 -5.44 -23.16
N THR A 666 -19.31 -5.51 -23.15
CA THR A 666 -18.41 -4.74 -22.26
C THR A 666 -18.05 -3.37 -22.83
N ILE A 667 -17.89 -3.24 -24.15
CA ILE A 667 -17.59 -1.97 -24.84
C ILE A 667 -18.81 -1.53 -25.65
N THR A 668 -19.23 -0.27 -25.51
CA THR A 668 -20.28 0.32 -26.34
C THR A 668 -19.78 0.63 -27.75
N GLU A 669 -20.71 0.79 -28.70
CA GLU A 669 -20.37 1.11 -30.10
C GLU A 669 -19.57 2.42 -30.24
N ASP A 670 -19.78 3.39 -29.35
CA ASP A 670 -19.06 4.68 -29.27
C ASP A 670 -17.80 4.65 -28.38
N GLY A 671 -17.36 3.45 -27.97
CA GLY A 671 -16.05 3.19 -27.38
C GLY A 671 -15.95 3.30 -25.86
N TRP A 672 -17.08 3.34 -25.14
CA TRP A 672 -17.06 3.33 -23.67
C TRP A 672 -16.94 1.91 -23.14
N LEU A 673 -15.95 1.70 -22.29
CA LEU A 673 -15.82 0.52 -21.44
C LEU A 673 -16.76 0.68 -20.25
N LYS A 674 -17.71 -0.25 -20.12
CA LYS A 674 -18.56 -0.41 -18.94
C LYS A 674 -17.77 -1.16 -17.87
N THR A 675 -17.41 -0.48 -16.80
CA THR A 675 -16.53 -1.08 -15.77
C THR A 675 -17.25 -2.15 -14.92
N GLY A 676 -18.58 -2.08 -14.82
CA GLY A 676 -19.35 -2.87 -13.87
C GLY A 676 -19.21 -2.41 -12.41
N ASP A 677 -18.53 -1.29 -12.16
CA ASP A 677 -18.31 -0.70 -10.84
C ASP A 677 -19.18 0.56 -10.67
N ILE A 678 -19.76 0.74 -9.48
CA ILE A 678 -20.59 1.91 -9.14
C ILE A 678 -19.72 2.96 -8.46
N GLY A 679 -19.79 4.19 -8.96
CA GLY A 679 -19.04 5.33 -8.46
C GLY A 679 -19.92 6.49 -7.98
N GLU A 680 -19.29 7.38 -7.23
CA GLU A 680 -19.82 8.67 -6.81
C GLU A 680 -18.79 9.77 -7.06
N TRP A 681 -19.21 10.89 -7.63
CA TRP A 681 -18.37 12.10 -7.69
C TRP A 681 -18.39 12.82 -6.35
N THR A 682 -17.22 13.05 -5.76
CA THR A 682 -17.10 13.91 -4.59
C THR A 682 -17.38 15.38 -4.96
N PRO A 683 -17.70 16.26 -4.00
CA PRO A 683 -17.83 17.69 -4.25
C PRO A 683 -16.56 18.31 -4.88
N GLN A 684 -15.40 17.73 -4.62
CA GLN A 684 -14.10 18.13 -5.16
C GLN A 684 -13.83 17.58 -6.58
N GLY A 685 -14.74 16.75 -7.12
CA GLY A 685 -14.58 16.14 -8.45
C GLY A 685 -13.70 14.90 -8.48
N GLN A 686 -13.38 14.32 -7.32
CA GLN A 686 -12.69 13.03 -7.21
C GLN A 686 -13.70 11.89 -7.34
N LEU A 687 -13.23 10.69 -7.67
CA LEU A 687 -14.06 9.50 -7.77
C LEU A 687 -14.02 8.72 -6.45
N SER A 688 -15.18 8.31 -5.94
CA SER A 688 -15.32 7.33 -4.87
C SER A 688 -15.96 6.07 -5.43
N ILE A 689 -15.47 4.90 -5.04
CA ILE A 689 -16.04 3.60 -5.43
C ILE A 689 -17.03 3.17 -4.34
N ILE A 690 -18.25 2.81 -4.74
CA ILE A 690 -19.29 2.30 -3.84
C ILE A 690 -19.18 0.78 -3.73
N ASP A 691 -19.41 0.05 -4.83
CA ASP A 691 -19.22 -1.41 -4.95
C ASP A 691 -19.33 -1.83 -6.43
N ARG A 692 -19.16 -3.11 -6.72
CA ARG A 692 -19.51 -3.72 -8.01
C ARG A 692 -21.02 -3.83 -8.17
N LYS A 693 -21.50 -3.52 -9.37
CA LYS A 693 -22.91 -3.70 -9.77
C LYS A 693 -23.45 -5.11 -9.44
N LYS A 694 -22.61 -6.15 -9.57
CA LYS A 694 -22.97 -7.55 -9.28
C LYS A 694 -22.95 -7.92 -7.80
N ASN A 695 -22.27 -7.17 -6.95
CA ASN A 695 -22.14 -7.45 -5.51
C ASN A 695 -23.14 -6.68 -4.65
N LEU A 696 -23.91 -5.77 -5.25
CA LEU A 696 -24.97 -5.05 -4.58
C LEU A 696 -26.15 -5.99 -4.35
N ILE A 697 -26.37 -6.36 -3.09
CA ILE A 697 -27.47 -7.22 -2.70
C ILE A 697 -28.57 -6.38 -2.07
N LYS A 698 -29.78 -6.49 -2.63
CA LYS A 698 -30.98 -5.92 -2.01
C LYS A 698 -31.43 -6.86 -0.89
N LEU A 699 -31.52 -6.36 0.33
CA LEU A 699 -32.08 -7.06 1.50
C LEU A 699 -33.61 -7.06 1.47
N ALA A 700 -34.24 -7.85 2.35
CA ALA A 700 -35.70 -7.91 2.52
C ALA A 700 -36.31 -6.55 2.92
N SER A 701 -35.54 -5.69 3.58
CA SER A 701 -35.92 -4.31 3.90
C SER A 701 -36.02 -3.40 2.67
N GLY A 702 -35.50 -3.83 1.51
CA GLY A 702 -35.39 -3.04 0.30
C GLY A 702 -34.14 -2.17 0.22
N GLU A 703 -33.31 -2.16 1.26
CA GLU A 703 -31.99 -1.52 1.29
C GLU A 703 -30.96 -2.36 0.52
N TYR A 704 -30.02 -1.70 -0.15
CA TYR A 704 -28.91 -2.35 -0.84
C TYR A 704 -27.68 -2.33 0.07
N ILE A 705 -27.03 -3.48 0.20
CA ILE A 705 -25.76 -3.59 0.90
C ILE A 705 -24.64 -3.96 -0.06
N ALA A 706 -23.47 -3.41 0.23
CA ALA A 706 -22.25 -3.58 -0.53
C ALA A 706 -21.36 -4.65 0.14
N LEU A 707 -21.37 -5.89 -0.38
CA LEU A 707 -20.70 -7.02 0.27
C LEU A 707 -19.19 -6.78 0.46
N GLU A 708 -18.49 -6.28 -0.56
CA GLU A 708 -17.04 -6.07 -0.48
C GLU A 708 -16.67 -4.93 0.48
N ALA A 709 -17.54 -3.91 0.59
CA ALA A 709 -17.37 -2.83 1.55
C ALA A 709 -17.52 -3.33 3.00
N LEU A 710 -18.47 -4.23 3.24
CA LEU A 710 -18.64 -4.90 4.54
C LEU A 710 -17.43 -5.77 4.86
N GLU A 711 -16.98 -6.61 3.93
CA GLU A 711 -15.79 -7.47 4.11
C GLU A 711 -14.54 -6.66 4.45
N SER A 712 -14.30 -5.55 3.74
CA SER A 712 -13.18 -4.64 4.02
C SER A 712 -13.28 -4.01 5.41
N THR A 713 -14.49 -3.69 5.87
CA THR A 713 -14.72 -3.12 7.21
C THR A 713 -14.50 -4.14 8.31
N TYR A 714 -15.02 -5.36 8.18
CA TYR A 714 -14.87 -6.40 9.18
C TYR A 714 -13.42 -6.86 9.35
N LYS A 715 -12.59 -6.83 8.29
CA LYS A 715 -11.13 -7.09 8.32
C LYS A 715 -10.31 -6.16 9.22
N ASN A 716 -10.95 -5.15 9.82
CA ASN A 716 -10.31 -4.33 10.85
C ASN A 716 -10.09 -5.08 12.17
N SER A 717 -10.87 -6.14 12.44
CA SER A 717 -10.65 -7.00 13.61
C SER A 717 -9.22 -7.53 13.65
N LEU A 718 -8.64 -7.60 14.85
CA LEU A 718 -7.29 -8.12 15.06
C LEU A 718 -7.24 -9.65 15.01
N TYR A 719 -8.41 -10.30 15.07
CA TYR A 719 -8.54 -11.74 15.23
C TYR A 719 -8.94 -12.44 13.94
N ILE A 720 -9.23 -11.73 12.85
CA ILE A 720 -9.68 -12.38 11.62
C ILE A 720 -8.60 -12.27 10.54
N HIS A 721 -8.37 -13.37 9.84
CA HIS A 721 -7.46 -13.42 8.71
C HIS A 721 -8.19 -13.00 7.43
N ASN A 722 -9.38 -13.56 7.20
CA ASN A 722 -10.23 -13.21 6.06
C ASN A 722 -11.72 -13.36 6.43
N ILE A 723 -12.62 -12.85 5.61
CA ILE A 723 -14.06 -12.95 5.82
C ILE A 723 -14.79 -12.87 4.49
N CYS A 724 -15.79 -13.72 4.29
CA CYS A 724 -16.67 -13.70 3.13
C CYS A 724 -18.11 -13.46 3.59
N VAL A 725 -18.68 -12.32 3.19
CA VAL A 725 -20.03 -11.91 3.59
C VAL A 725 -21.04 -12.44 2.57
N PHE A 726 -22.14 -12.96 3.10
CA PHE A 726 -23.26 -13.51 2.35
C PHE A 726 -24.54 -12.77 2.71
N ALA A 727 -25.30 -12.42 1.69
CA ALA A 727 -26.63 -11.88 1.82
C ALA A 727 -27.48 -12.27 0.62
N ASP A 728 -28.79 -12.33 0.82
CA ASP A 728 -29.77 -12.39 -0.26
C ASP A 728 -31.04 -11.59 0.08
N SER A 729 -31.97 -11.53 -0.85
CA SER A 729 -33.19 -10.72 -0.74
C SER A 729 -34.20 -11.18 0.30
N ARG A 730 -34.01 -12.36 0.89
CA ARG A 730 -34.83 -12.86 2.01
C ARG A 730 -34.30 -12.36 3.36
N MET A 731 -33.05 -11.91 3.40
CA MET A 731 -32.35 -11.56 4.65
C MET A 731 -32.64 -10.14 5.09
N SER A 732 -32.80 -9.93 6.40
CA SER A 732 -32.87 -8.58 7.01
C SER A 732 -31.51 -8.01 7.36
N GLN A 733 -30.51 -8.88 7.54
CA GLN A 733 -29.12 -8.60 7.87
C GLN A 733 -28.22 -9.67 7.24
N PRO A 734 -26.96 -9.36 6.89
CA PRO A 734 -26.02 -10.31 6.32
C PRO A 734 -25.50 -11.34 7.33
N CYS A 735 -24.91 -12.43 6.83
CA CYS A 735 -24.12 -13.39 7.61
C CYS A 735 -22.73 -13.57 6.97
N ALA A 736 -21.80 -14.26 7.62
CA ALA A 736 -20.46 -14.46 7.06
C ALA A 736 -19.78 -15.77 7.45
N ILE A 737 -18.93 -16.26 6.55
CA ILE A 737 -17.88 -17.24 6.90
C ILE A 737 -16.61 -16.47 7.23
N VAL A 738 -16.08 -16.68 8.44
CA VAL A 738 -14.92 -15.98 8.97
C VAL A 738 -13.73 -16.93 8.95
N ASN A 739 -12.65 -16.55 8.25
CA ASN A 739 -11.42 -17.32 8.23
C ASN A 739 -10.50 -16.84 9.35
N ILE A 740 -10.18 -17.74 10.28
CA ILE A 740 -9.34 -17.45 11.44
C ILE A 740 -8.26 -18.52 11.52
N ASP A 741 -6.99 -18.10 11.65
CA ASP A 741 -5.89 -19.05 11.86
C ASP A 741 -5.75 -19.46 13.33
N GLU A 742 -5.07 -20.58 13.58
CA GLU A 742 -4.92 -21.18 14.92
C GLU A 742 -4.34 -20.21 15.96
N ASN A 743 -3.39 -19.34 15.57
CA ASN A 743 -2.79 -18.36 16.48
C ASN A 743 -3.79 -17.24 16.83
N GLN A 744 -4.61 -16.83 15.87
CA GLN A 744 -5.66 -15.84 16.08
C GLN A 744 -6.81 -16.40 16.92
N ILE A 745 -7.17 -17.68 16.75
CA ILE A 745 -8.13 -18.36 17.61
C ILE A 745 -7.65 -18.33 19.06
N ALA A 746 -6.39 -18.72 19.29
CA ALA A 746 -5.78 -18.69 20.63
C ALA A 746 -5.85 -17.29 21.25
N GLN A 747 -5.41 -16.25 20.51
CA GLN A 747 -5.43 -14.87 20.98
C GLN A 747 -6.84 -14.36 21.30
N MET A 748 -7.82 -14.68 20.46
CA MET A 748 -9.20 -14.27 20.68
C MET A 748 -9.80 -14.96 21.92
N ALA A 749 -9.56 -16.26 22.06
CA ALA A 749 -10.05 -17.04 23.20
C ALA A 749 -9.43 -16.56 24.51
N ASP A 750 -8.12 -16.30 24.54
CA ASP A 750 -7.42 -15.75 25.71
C ASP A 750 -8.00 -14.38 26.11
N ASN A 751 -8.21 -13.49 25.13
CA ASN A 751 -8.77 -12.16 25.38
C ASN A 751 -10.24 -12.20 25.83
N ALA A 752 -11.00 -13.19 25.37
CA ALA A 752 -12.39 -13.43 25.78
C ALA A 752 -12.50 -14.22 27.09
N GLY A 753 -11.39 -14.69 27.66
CA GLY A 753 -11.39 -15.53 28.87
C GLY A 753 -11.99 -16.93 28.64
N ILE A 754 -11.94 -17.44 27.41
CA ILE A 754 -12.45 -18.76 27.03
C ILE A 754 -11.33 -19.79 27.23
N HIS A 755 -11.57 -20.78 28.08
CA HIS A 755 -10.62 -21.87 28.27
C HIS A 755 -10.70 -22.88 27.12
N TYR A 756 -9.54 -23.22 26.56
CA TYR A 756 -9.40 -24.23 25.52
C TYR A 756 -8.20 -25.12 25.81
N ASN A 757 -8.28 -26.38 25.37
CA ASN A 757 -7.11 -27.27 25.34
C ASN A 757 -6.35 -27.14 24.02
N ASN A 758 -7.07 -26.84 22.93
CA ASN A 758 -6.56 -26.67 21.58
C ASN A 758 -7.40 -25.58 20.88
N PRO A 759 -6.77 -24.55 20.26
CA PRO A 759 -7.50 -23.51 19.54
C PRO A 759 -8.42 -24.06 18.43
N SER A 760 -7.99 -25.05 17.64
CA SER A 760 -8.83 -25.58 16.55
C SER A 760 -10.10 -26.27 17.04
N GLU A 761 -10.12 -26.81 18.27
CA GLU A 761 -11.29 -27.50 18.84
C GLU A 761 -12.43 -26.52 19.19
N ILE A 762 -12.12 -25.25 19.44
CA ILE A 762 -13.12 -24.24 19.81
C ILE A 762 -13.65 -23.44 18.62
N ALA A 763 -13.13 -23.65 17.41
CA ALA A 763 -13.60 -22.94 16.21
C ALA A 763 -15.11 -23.15 15.94
N SER A 764 -15.65 -24.30 16.36
CA SER A 764 -17.09 -24.62 16.25
C SER A 764 -17.86 -24.42 17.57
N ASP A 765 -17.19 -23.97 18.64
CA ASP A 765 -17.83 -23.76 19.94
C ASP A 765 -18.74 -22.52 19.91
N LYS A 766 -19.94 -22.64 20.49
CA LYS A 766 -20.95 -21.57 20.45
C LYS A 766 -20.51 -20.33 21.22
N ALA A 767 -19.80 -20.48 22.34
CA ALA A 767 -19.34 -19.33 23.12
C ALA A 767 -18.23 -18.60 22.37
N PHE A 768 -17.32 -19.34 21.72
CA PHE A 768 -16.28 -18.75 20.88
C PHE A 768 -16.86 -18.02 19.66
N ILE A 769 -17.77 -18.66 18.91
CA ILE A 769 -18.46 -18.02 17.77
C ILE A 769 -19.19 -16.75 18.22
N HIS A 770 -19.84 -16.77 19.38
CA HIS A 770 -20.51 -15.59 19.92
C HIS A 770 -19.53 -14.46 20.26
N ALA A 771 -18.37 -14.78 20.83
CA ALA A 771 -17.33 -13.81 21.14
C ALA A 771 -16.76 -13.16 19.85
N VAL A 772 -16.50 -13.96 18.81
CA VAL A 772 -16.07 -13.46 17.50
C VAL A 772 -17.16 -12.58 16.86
N LEU A 773 -18.42 -13.00 16.91
CA LEU A 773 -19.54 -12.19 16.40
C LEU A 773 -19.63 -10.85 17.14
N ALA A 774 -19.48 -10.86 18.47
CA ALA A 774 -19.52 -9.65 19.28
C ALA A 774 -18.37 -8.68 18.93
N ASP A 775 -17.16 -9.19 18.67
CA ASP A 775 -16.05 -8.39 18.15
C ASP A 775 -16.36 -7.78 16.78
N LEU A 776 -16.90 -8.57 15.85
CA LEU A 776 -17.29 -8.07 14.53
C LEU A 776 -18.42 -7.02 14.60
N GLN A 777 -19.39 -7.21 15.48
CA GLN A 777 -20.45 -6.23 15.74
C GLN A 777 -19.90 -4.96 16.39
N HIS A 778 -18.89 -5.09 17.25
CA HIS A 778 -18.16 -3.95 17.79
C HIS A 778 -17.42 -3.19 16.68
N VAL A 779 -16.73 -3.90 15.78
CA VAL A 779 -16.09 -3.33 14.59
C VAL A 779 -17.09 -2.60 13.71
N ALA A 780 -18.26 -3.18 13.45
CA ALA A 780 -19.34 -2.55 12.68
C ALA A 780 -19.77 -1.21 13.31
N LYS A 781 -20.03 -1.20 14.62
CA LYS A 781 -20.42 0.01 15.36
C LYS A 781 -19.33 1.08 15.34
N GLN A 782 -18.06 0.70 15.52
CA GLN A 782 -16.93 1.62 15.45
C GLN A 782 -16.77 2.28 14.06
N ASN A 783 -17.18 1.58 13.00
CA ASN A 783 -17.09 2.06 11.62
C ASN A 783 -18.41 2.70 11.13
N GLY A 784 -19.40 2.86 12.00
CA GLY A 784 -20.66 3.53 11.69
C GLY A 784 -21.59 2.75 10.75
N LEU A 785 -21.43 1.42 10.65
CA LEU A 785 -22.34 0.58 9.89
C LEU A 785 -23.74 0.62 10.50
N SER A 786 -24.75 0.66 9.64
CA SER A 786 -26.15 0.57 10.05
C SER A 786 -26.47 -0.81 10.64
N LYS A 787 -27.64 -0.94 11.27
CA LYS A 787 -28.11 -2.23 11.79
C LYS A 787 -28.23 -3.27 10.66
N GLN A 788 -28.73 -2.85 9.50
CA GLN A 788 -28.93 -3.68 8.32
C GLN A 788 -27.60 -4.19 7.73
N GLU A 789 -26.50 -3.49 7.96
CA GLU A 789 -25.14 -3.86 7.53
C GLU A 789 -24.38 -4.70 8.56
N THR A 790 -24.93 -4.84 9.77
CA THR A 790 -24.34 -5.61 10.87
C THR A 790 -24.59 -7.10 10.70
N LEU A 791 -23.56 -7.93 10.88
CA LEU A 791 -23.69 -9.39 10.79
C LEU A 791 -24.65 -9.95 11.86
N ALA A 792 -25.62 -10.75 11.40
CA ALA A 792 -26.57 -11.45 12.27
C ALA A 792 -26.04 -12.80 12.77
N ALA A 793 -25.29 -13.50 11.92
CA ALA A 793 -24.70 -14.81 12.23
C ALA A 793 -23.34 -14.96 11.54
N ILE A 794 -22.47 -15.75 12.14
CA ILE A 794 -21.20 -16.16 11.55
C ILE A 794 -20.92 -17.64 11.79
N GLN A 795 -20.06 -18.19 10.95
CA GLN A 795 -19.42 -19.48 11.16
C GLN A 795 -17.92 -19.35 10.86
N ILE A 796 -17.12 -20.20 11.47
CA ILE A 796 -15.66 -20.12 11.37
C ILE A 796 -15.14 -21.19 10.42
N ASP A 797 -14.24 -20.79 9.52
CA ASP A 797 -13.40 -21.68 8.71
C ASP A 797 -11.96 -21.55 9.22
N ASP A 798 -11.49 -22.59 9.89
CA ASP A 798 -10.15 -22.68 10.49
C ASP A 798 -9.08 -23.11 9.46
N THR A 799 -9.47 -23.42 8.23
CA THR A 799 -8.52 -23.65 7.14
C THR A 799 -8.09 -22.33 6.52
N LEU A 800 -6.80 -22.00 6.56
CA LEU A 800 -6.27 -20.78 5.95
C LEU A 800 -6.64 -20.67 4.46
N TRP A 801 -7.30 -19.60 4.06
CA TRP A 801 -7.68 -19.39 2.66
C TRP A 801 -6.48 -18.94 1.83
N ALA A 802 -6.28 -19.61 0.68
CA ALA A 802 -5.16 -19.34 -0.21
C ALA A 802 -5.55 -19.62 -1.69
N PRO A 803 -4.76 -19.17 -2.67
CA PRO A 803 -4.97 -19.55 -4.07
C PRO A 803 -4.91 -21.06 -4.31
N GLU A 804 -4.02 -21.77 -3.62
CA GLU A 804 -3.75 -23.20 -3.82
C GLU A 804 -4.92 -24.09 -3.41
N ASN A 805 -5.73 -23.65 -2.44
CA ASN A 805 -6.95 -24.33 -2.04
C ASN A 805 -8.22 -23.72 -2.65
N ASN A 806 -8.04 -22.89 -3.68
CA ASN A 806 -9.11 -22.31 -4.51
C ASN A 806 -10.10 -21.41 -3.74
N MET A 807 -9.75 -20.95 -2.54
CA MET A 807 -10.57 -20.01 -1.75
C MET A 807 -10.32 -18.56 -2.13
N LEU A 808 -9.09 -18.26 -2.56
CA LEU A 808 -8.70 -16.96 -3.07
C LEU A 808 -8.33 -17.06 -4.55
N THR A 809 -8.49 -15.97 -5.29
CA THR A 809 -7.84 -15.83 -6.60
C THR A 809 -6.33 -15.69 -6.39
N PRO A 810 -5.51 -15.90 -7.43
CA PRO A 810 -4.10 -15.54 -7.39
C PRO A 810 -3.80 -14.10 -6.97
N ALA A 811 -4.72 -13.17 -7.26
CA ALA A 811 -4.68 -11.78 -6.82
C ALA A 811 -5.18 -11.57 -5.37
N GLN A 812 -5.31 -12.65 -4.59
CA GLN A 812 -5.78 -12.66 -3.19
C GLN A 812 -7.22 -12.11 -3.00
N LYS A 813 -8.07 -12.21 -4.03
CA LYS A 813 -9.50 -11.84 -3.95
C LYS A 813 -10.35 -13.04 -3.54
N LEU A 814 -11.46 -12.82 -2.85
CA LEU A 814 -12.36 -13.90 -2.42
C LEU A 814 -13.03 -14.58 -3.62
N LYS A 815 -12.97 -15.91 -3.70
CA LYS A 815 -13.78 -16.70 -4.63
C LYS A 815 -15.07 -17.14 -3.94
N ARG A 816 -16.00 -16.20 -3.79
CA ARG A 816 -17.24 -16.35 -3.00
C ARG A 816 -18.08 -17.58 -3.34
N THR A 817 -18.13 -17.96 -4.62
CA THR A 817 -18.83 -19.19 -5.06
C THR A 817 -18.13 -20.44 -4.51
N ASP A 818 -16.81 -20.55 -4.65
CA ASP A 818 -16.05 -21.69 -4.13
C ASP A 818 -16.10 -21.75 -2.58
N ILE A 819 -16.02 -20.59 -1.91
CA ILE A 819 -16.16 -20.50 -0.44
C ILE A 819 -17.55 -20.95 0.00
N ARG A 820 -18.60 -20.57 -0.74
CA ARG A 820 -19.98 -21.00 -0.50
C ARG A 820 -20.11 -22.52 -0.60
N GLU A 821 -19.67 -23.08 -1.72
CA GLU A 821 -19.77 -24.52 -1.99
C GLU A 821 -19.04 -25.34 -0.92
N ARG A 822 -17.83 -24.93 -0.53
CA ARG A 822 -17.05 -25.59 0.54
C ARG A 822 -17.74 -25.52 1.90
N ASN A 823 -18.40 -24.41 2.21
CA ASN A 823 -19.01 -24.14 3.51
C ASN A 823 -20.54 -24.22 3.49
N GLN A 824 -21.13 -24.97 2.55
CA GLN A 824 -22.58 -25.00 2.34
C GLN A 824 -23.34 -25.42 3.61
N GLU A 825 -22.89 -26.48 4.29
CA GLU A 825 -23.53 -26.94 5.53
C GLU A 825 -23.51 -25.88 6.65
N LYS A 826 -22.40 -25.13 6.78
CA LYS A 826 -22.27 -24.04 7.76
C LYS A 826 -23.18 -22.87 7.40
N LEU A 827 -23.31 -22.56 6.11
CA LEU A 827 -24.23 -21.53 5.62
C LEU A 827 -25.69 -21.91 5.87
N ASP A 828 -26.07 -23.16 5.61
CA ASP A 828 -27.43 -23.65 5.85
C ASP A 828 -27.77 -23.57 7.34
N GLN A 829 -26.82 -23.89 8.23
CA GLN A 829 -27.00 -23.69 9.67
C GLN A 829 -27.23 -22.23 10.05
N MET A 830 -26.50 -21.27 9.45
CA MET A 830 -26.73 -19.85 9.69
C MET A 830 -28.09 -19.40 9.15
N TYR A 831 -28.48 -19.84 7.95
CA TYR A 831 -29.78 -19.52 7.38
C TYR A 831 -30.92 -20.02 8.28
N ASN A 832 -30.83 -21.25 8.79
CA ASN A 832 -31.76 -21.79 9.77
C ASN A 832 -31.80 -20.96 11.06
N GLN A 833 -30.65 -20.56 11.61
CA GLN A 833 -30.59 -19.68 12.80
C GLN A 833 -31.24 -18.31 12.55
N MET A 834 -31.19 -17.83 11.31
CA MET A 834 -31.78 -16.58 10.87
C MET A 834 -33.28 -16.72 10.49
N GLY A 835 -33.85 -17.92 10.59
CA GLY A 835 -35.25 -18.18 10.23
C GLY A 835 -35.50 -18.15 8.71
N LEU A 836 -34.48 -18.49 7.92
CA LEU A 836 -34.52 -18.55 6.47
C LEU A 836 -34.50 -20.03 6.06
N GLU A 837 -35.69 -20.58 5.80
CA GLU A 837 -35.84 -21.93 5.21
C GLU A 837 -35.49 -21.95 3.71
#